data_AF-A0A024WFD4-F1
#
_entry.id   AF-A0A024WFD4-F1
#
_cell.length_a   1.000
_cell.length_b   1.000
_cell.length_c   1.000
_cell.angle_alpha   90.00
_cell.angle_beta   90.00
_cell.angle_gamma   90.00
#
_symmetry.space_group_name_H-M   'P 1'
#
loop_
_entity.id
_entity.type
_entity.pdbx_description
1 polymer ?
#
loop_
_entity_poly.entity_id
_entity_poly.type
_entity_poly.pdbx_seq_one_letter_code
_entity_poly.pdbx_strand_id
1 'polypeptide(L)'
;MKGKMNMCLFFFYSILYVVLCTYVLGISEEYLKERPQGLNVETNNNNNNNNNNNNNSNSNDAMSFVNEVIRFIENEKDDKEDKKVKIISRPVENTLHRYPVSSFLNIKKYGRKGEYLNRNSFVQRSYIRGCKGKRSTHTWICENKGNNNICIPDRRVQLCITALQDLKNSGSETTDRKLLRDKVFDSAMYETDLLWNKYGFRGFDDFCDDVKNSYLDYKDVIFGTDLDKNNISKLVEESLKRFFKKDSSVLNPTAWWRRYGTRLWKTMIQPYAHLGCRKPDENEPQINRWILEWGKYNCRLMKEKEKLLTGECSVNRKKSDCSTGCNNECYTYRSLINRQRYEVSILGKKYIKVVRYTIFRRKIVQPDNALDFLKLNCSECKDIDFKPFFEFEYGKYEEKCMCQSYIDLKIQFKNNDICSFNAQTDTVSSDKRFCLEKKEFKPWQCDKNSFETVHHKGVCVSPRRQGFCLGNLNYLLNDDIYNVHNSQLLIEIIMASKQEGKLLWKKHGTILDNQNACKYINDSYVDYKDIVIGNDLWNDNNSIKVQNNLNLIFERNFGYKVGRNKLFKTIKELKNVWWILNRNKVWESMRCGIDEVDQRRKTCERIDELENMPQFFRWFSQWAHFFCKEKEYWELKLNDKCTGNNGKSLCQDKTCQNVCTNMNYWTYTRKLAYEIQSVKYDKDRKLFSLAKDKNVTTFLKENAKNCSNIDFTKIFDQLDKLFKERCSCMDTQVLEVKNKEMLSIDSNSEDATDISEKNGEEELYVNHNSVSVASGNKEIEKSKDEKQPEKEAKQTNGTLTVRTDKDSDRNKGKDTATDTKNSPENLK
;
A
#
# COMPACT_ATOMS: atom_id res chain seq x y z
N MET A 1 34.21 2.12 36.54
CA MET A 1 33.13 1.87 35.54
C MET A 1 33.43 2.33 34.11
N LYS A 2 34.09 3.48 33.85
CA LYS A 2 34.26 4.00 32.47
C LYS A 2 34.97 3.07 31.45
N GLY A 3 35.82 2.12 31.89
CA GLY A 3 36.56 1.22 30.99
C GLY A 3 35.76 0.13 30.26
N LYS A 4 34.51 -0.17 30.65
CA LYS A 4 33.73 -1.26 30.01
C LYS A 4 32.82 -0.81 28.84
N MET A 5 32.37 0.45 28.79
CA MET A 5 31.51 0.93 27.69
C MET A 5 32.24 0.99 26.35
N ASN A 6 33.47 1.52 26.32
CA ASN A 6 34.22 1.68 25.07
C ASN A 6 34.56 0.35 24.41
N MET A 7 34.77 -0.72 25.19
CA MET A 7 35.05 -2.05 24.63
C MET A 7 33.81 -2.64 23.93
N CYS A 8 32.60 -2.44 24.47
CA CYS A 8 31.36 -2.87 23.81
C CYS A 8 31.11 -2.14 22.48
N LEU A 9 31.37 -0.83 22.43
CA LEU A 9 31.29 -0.04 21.19
C LEU A 9 32.31 -0.51 20.15
N PHE A 10 33.55 -0.78 20.55
CA PHE A 10 34.58 -1.29 19.64
C PHE A 10 34.20 -2.66 19.05
N PHE A 11 33.70 -3.59 19.88
CA PHE A 11 33.18 -4.88 19.39
C PHE A 11 31.98 -4.71 18.44
N PHE A 12 31.06 -3.79 18.69
CA PHE A 12 29.92 -3.54 17.79
C PHE A 12 30.37 -3.01 16.43
N TYR A 13 31.32 -2.08 16.39
CA TYR A 13 31.87 -1.56 15.14
C TYR A 13 32.71 -2.61 14.39
N SER A 14 33.52 -3.42 15.08
CA SER A 14 34.24 -4.53 14.44
C SER A 14 33.29 -5.58 13.85
N ILE A 15 32.20 -5.94 14.54
CA ILE A 15 31.19 -6.87 14.01
C ILE A 15 30.46 -6.25 12.79
N LEU A 16 30.08 -4.97 12.87
CA LEU A 16 29.43 -4.29 11.74
C LEU A 16 30.36 -4.19 10.51
N TYR A 17 31.65 -3.96 10.73
CA TYR A 17 32.67 -3.93 9.67
C TYR A 17 32.87 -5.31 9.03
N VAL A 18 32.95 -6.38 9.83
CA VAL A 18 33.04 -7.77 9.32
C VAL A 18 31.78 -8.13 8.52
N VAL A 19 30.58 -7.78 8.99
CA VAL A 19 29.32 -7.99 8.25
C VAL A 19 29.30 -7.21 6.93
N LEU A 20 29.74 -5.94 6.91
CA LEU A 20 29.83 -5.15 5.69
C LEU A 20 30.84 -5.72 4.69
N CYS A 21 32.05 -6.07 5.12
CA CYS A 21 33.08 -6.63 4.24
C CYS A 21 32.67 -8.00 3.65
N THR A 22 32.07 -8.88 4.45
CA THR A 22 31.65 -10.21 3.99
C THR A 22 30.44 -10.17 3.05
N TYR A 23 29.42 -9.35 3.35
CA TYR A 23 28.19 -9.32 2.54
C TYR A 23 28.22 -8.39 1.32
N VAL A 24 29.17 -7.44 1.24
CA VAL A 24 29.25 -6.47 0.12
C VAL A 24 30.43 -6.73 -0.82
N LEU A 25 31.54 -7.32 -0.36
CA LEU A 25 32.78 -7.45 -1.16
C LEU A 25 33.31 -8.87 -1.38
N GLY A 26 32.74 -9.90 -0.73
CA GLY A 26 32.90 -11.29 -1.17
C GLY A 26 34.32 -11.88 -1.08
N ILE A 27 35.01 -11.69 0.05
CA ILE A 27 36.31 -12.32 0.36
C ILE A 27 36.10 -13.40 1.45
N SER A 28 36.86 -14.50 1.37
CA SER A 28 36.68 -15.71 2.17
C SER A 28 37.21 -15.63 3.61
N GLU A 29 36.56 -16.36 4.52
CA GLU A 29 37.01 -16.53 5.91
C GLU A 29 38.28 -17.41 6.01
N GLU A 30 39.40 -16.79 6.37
CA GLU A 30 40.50 -17.43 7.10
C GLU A 30 41.07 -16.38 8.06
N TYR A 31 41.48 -16.78 9.28
CA TYR A 31 41.63 -15.90 10.47
C TYR A 31 40.27 -15.28 10.93
N LEU A 32 39.71 -15.55 12.10
CA LEU A 32 40.28 -15.84 13.42
C LEU A 32 39.44 -16.85 14.23
N LYS A 33 40.08 -17.62 15.11
CA LYS A 33 39.44 -18.54 16.08
C LYS A 33 39.22 -17.88 17.46
N GLU A 34 38.44 -18.59 18.27
CA GLU A 34 38.40 -18.59 19.75
C GLU A 34 37.81 -17.39 20.52
N ARG A 35 36.69 -17.65 21.19
CA ARG A 35 36.45 -17.27 22.60
C ARG A 35 35.43 -18.21 23.28
N PRO A 36 35.60 -18.57 24.57
CA PRO A 36 34.67 -19.44 25.30
C PRO A 36 33.64 -18.69 26.17
N GLN A 37 32.45 -19.31 26.31
CA GLN A 37 31.54 -19.41 27.47
C GLN A 37 31.07 -18.15 28.27
N GLY A 38 29.79 -18.14 28.70
CA GLY A 38 29.38 -17.33 29.88
C GLY A 38 27.88 -17.05 30.13
N LEU A 39 27.17 -18.00 30.76
CA LEU A 39 26.02 -17.80 31.70
C LEU A 39 24.60 -17.38 31.19
N ASN A 40 23.61 -17.59 32.08
CA ASN A 40 22.15 -17.74 31.86
C ASN A 40 21.31 -16.89 32.86
N VAL A 41 20.01 -17.23 33.03
CA VAL A 41 19.01 -16.80 34.04
C VAL A 41 18.22 -15.53 33.61
N GLU A 42 16.92 -15.58 33.22
CA GLU A 42 15.66 -16.02 33.89
C GLU A 42 15.14 -15.04 34.98
N THR A 43 13.83 -14.86 35.28
CA THR A 43 12.52 -15.19 34.64
C THR A 43 11.39 -14.34 35.26
N ASN A 44 10.18 -14.36 34.66
CA ASN A 44 8.85 -14.24 35.31
C ASN A 44 8.37 -12.87 35.92
N ASN A 45 7.09 -12.69 36.32
CA ASN A 45 5.78 -12.91 35.65
C ASN A 45 4.61 -12.30 36.51
N ASN A 46 3.35 -12.42 36.05
CA ASN A 46 2.07 -12.30 36.80
C ASN A 46 1.55 -10.89 37.23
N ASN A 47 0.25 -10.65 37.50
CA ASN A 47 -1.01 -11.07 36.83
C ASN A 47 -2.27 -10.30 37.38
N ASN A 48 -3.45 -10.51 36.75
CA ASN A 48 -4.84 -10.38 37.26
C ASN A 48 -5.64 -9.03 37.21
N ASN A 49 -6.64 -9.00 36.31
CA ASN A 49 -8.10 -8.79 36.49
C ASN A 49 -8.68 -7.78 37.51
N ASN A 50 -9.64 -6.93 37.08
CA ASN A 50 -11.08 -7.31 37.07
C ASN A 50 -12.01 -6.36 36.25
N ASN A 51 -13.31 -6.71 36.16
CA ASN A 51 -14.30 -6.18 35.20
C ASN A 51 -14.97 -4.82 35.52
N ASN A 52 -15.47 -4.14 34.48
CA ASN A 52 -16.91 -3.77 34.38
C ASN A 52 -17.32 -3.34 32.95
N ASN A 53 -18.60 -3.57 32.58
CA ASN A 53 -19.17 -3.30 31.24
C ASN A 53 -20.31 -2.27 31.30
N ASN A 54 -20.30 -1.27 30.40
CA ASN A 54 -21.40 -1.01 29.45
C ASN A 54 -21.12 0.21 28.54
N ASN A 55 -21.98 0.38 27.51
CA ASN A 55 -22.03 1.45 26.51
C ASN A 55 -21.00 1.37 25.37
N ASN A 56 -21.30 0.60 24.32
CA ASN A 56 -20.65 0.76 23.01
C ASN A 56 -21.53 0.21 21.86
N SER A 57 -22.32 1.08 21.20
CA SER A 57 -23.16 0.71 20.04
C SER A 57 -22.89 1.52 18.77
N ASN A 58 -22.46 2.78 18.89
CA ASN A 58 -22.42 3.72 17.75
C ASN A 58 -21.01 3.95 17.17
N SER A 59 -19.96 3.46 17.84
CA SER A 59 -18.57 3.56 17.33
C SER A 59 -18.21 2.44 16.36
N ASN A 60 -18.75 1.24 16.58
CA ASN A 60 -18.28 0.01 15.94
C ASN A 60 -18.67 -0.10 14.46
N ASP A 61 -19.84 0.38 14.04
CA ASP A 61 -20.33 0.28 12.66
C ASP A 61 -19.40 0.99 11.66
N ALA A 62 -19.07 2.26 11.93
CA ALA A 62 -18.21 3.07 11.07
C ALA A 62 -16.78 2.53 11.07
N MET A 63 -16.26 2.13 12.24
CA MET A 63 -14.94 1.51 12.34
C MET A 63 -14.88 0.16 11.62
N SER A 64 -15.94 -0.65 11.65
CA SER A 64 -15.99 -1.95 10.98
C SER A 64 -15.96 -1.78 9.46
N PHE A 65 -16.77 -0.88 8.90
CA PHE A 65 -16.76 -0.59 7.46
C PHE A 65 -15.41 -0.01 7.01
N VAL A 66 -14.85 0.94 7.77
CA VAL A 66 -13.52 1.49 7.48
C VAL A 66 -12.44 0.40 7.57
N ASN A 67 -12.47 -0.48 8.57
CA ASN A 67 -11.52 -1.60 8.70
C ASN A 67 -11.69 -2.66 7.58
N GLU A 68 -12.90 -2.85 7.06
CA GLU A 68 -13.18 -3.78 5.96
C GLU A 68 -12.66 -3.25 4.62
N VAL A 69 -12.85 -1.95 4.36
CA VAL A 69 -12.24 -1.28 3.20
C VAL A 69 -10.72 -1.11 3.39
N ILE A 70 -10.21 -0.90 4.61
CA ILE A 70 -8.78 -0.89 4.90
C ILE A 70 -8.14 -2.25 4.62
N ARG A 71 -8.75 -3.38 5.04
CA ARG A 71 -8.28 -4.72 4.62
C ARG A 71 -8.27 -4.89 3.10
N PHE A 72 -9.20 -4.28 2.37
CA PHE A 72 -9.23 -4.34 0.90
C PHE A 72 -8.03 -3.58 0.28
N ILE A 73 -7.60 -2.48 0.90
CA ILE A 73 -6.48 -1.61 0.50
C ILE A 73 -5.12 -2.15 0.93
N GLU A 74 -4.98 -2.66 2.15
CA GLU A 74 -3.71 -3.15 2.70
C GLU A 74 -3.17 -4.33 1.88
N ASN A 75 -4.05 -5.10 1.24
CA ASN A 75 -3.70 -6.13 0.25
C ASN A 75 -3.18 -5.59 -1.11
N GLU A 76 -2.96 -4.27 -1.27
CA GLU A 76 -2.22 -3.67 -2.39
C GLU A 76 -0.88 -3.02 -1.97
N LYS A 77 -0.48 -3.12 -0.69
CA LYS A 77 0.81 -2.60 -0.20
C LYS A 77 1.52 -3.58 0.73
N ASP A 78 2.08 -4.64 0.14
CA ASP A 78 3.22 -5.35 0.73
C ASP A 78 4.07 -6.03 -0.35
N ASP A 79 5.21 -5.40 -0.69
CA ASP A 79 6.30 -6.03 -1.47
C ASP A 79 7.67 -5.65 -0.89
N LYS A 80 7.81 -5.79 0.44
CA LYS A 80 9.09 -6.11 1.14
C LYS A 80 8.92 -6.38 2.63
N GLU A 81 9.25 -7.61 3.00
CA GLU A 81 9.57 -8.11 4.35
C GLU A 81 8.60 -7.80 5.51
N ASP A 82 7.89 -8.84 5.96
CA ASP A 82 7.91 -9.14 7.39
C ASP A 82 8.14 -10.64 7.67
N LYS A 83 8.73 -10.94 8.84
CA LYS A 83 9.08 -12.29 9.31
C LYS A 83 8.44 -12.53 10.68
N LYS A 84 7.36 -13.34 10.66
CA LYS A 84 6.65 -14.03 11.79
C LYS A 84 5.35 -13.36 12.25
N VAL A 85 4.23 -13.82 11.68
CA VAL A 85 3.00 -14.04 12.46
C VAL A 85 2.67 -15.53 12.47
N LYS A 86 2.38 -16.10 13.65
CA LYS A 86 1.93 -17.50 13.77
C LYS A 86 0.44 -17.59 13.48
N ILE A 87 0.06 -18.05 12.28
CA ILE A 87 -1.33 -18.44 12.01
C ILE A 87 -1.61 -19.78 12.70
N ILE A 88 -2.55 -19.79 13.66
CA ILE A 88 -3.14 -21.03 14.19
C ILE A 88 -4.23 -21.45 13.19
N SER A 89 -3.88 -22.40 12.30
CA SER A 89 -4.80 -22.93 11.32
C SER A 89 -5.81 -23.90 11.95
N ARG A 90 -6.99 -23.38 12.32
CA ARG A 90 -8.21 -24.21 12.31
C ARG A 90 -8.66 -24.39 10.86
N PRO A 91 -9.02 -25.61 10.40
CA PRO A 91 -9.61 -25.77 9.08
C PRO A 91 -10.94 -25.04 8.99
N VAL A 92 -11.13 -24.26 7.92
CA VAL A 92 -12.49 -23.90 7.48
C VAL A 92 -13.02 -25.11 6.72
N GLU A 93 -14.05 -25.76 7.26
CA GLU A 93 -14.77 -26.82 6.56
C GLU A 93 -15.61 -26.21 5.44
N ASN A 94 -15.06 -26.14 4.22
CA ASN A 94 -15.87 -25.88 3.04
C ASN A 94 -16.83 -27.07 2.84
N THR A 95 -18.12 -26.81 2.99
CA THR A 95 -19.21 -27.77 2.81
C THR A 95 -19.39 -28.13 1.34
N LEU A 96 -18.46 -28.93 0.80
CA LEU A 96 -18.72 -29.78 -0.35
C LEU A 96 -19.84 -30.75 0.03
N HIS A 97 -21.06 -30.48 -0.46
CA HIS A 97 -22.17 -31.40 -0.30
C HIS A 97 -21.79 -32.77 -0.84
N ARG A 98 -21.77 -33.76 0.06
CA ARG A 98 -21.70 -35.17 -0.32
C ARG A 98 -22.87 -35.49 -1.25
N TYR A 99 -22.58 -35.92 -2.47
CA TYR A 99 -23.29 -37.10 -2.94
C TYR A 99 -22.82 -38.28 -2.08
N PRO A 100 -23.73 -39.07 -1.49
CA PRO A 100 -23.37 -40.07 -0.50
C PRO A 100 -22.56 -41.21 -1.13
N VAL A 101 -21.88 -41.98 -0.28
CA VAL A 101 -21.33 -43.28 -0.67
C VAL A 101 -22.50 -44.21 -1.00
N SER A 102 -22.81 -44.37 -2.28
CA SER A 102 -23.57 -45.52 -2.77
C SER A 102 -22.63 -46.48 -3.47
N SER A 103 -22.37 -47.61 -2.83
CA SER A 103 -21.97 -48.81 -3.52
C SER A 103 -23.17 -49.30 -4.33
N PHE A 104 -23.25 -48.96 -5.63
CA PHE A 104 -23.78 -49.89 -6.63
C PHE A 104 -23.25 -49.59 -8.03
N LEU A 105 -23.14 -50.64 -8.83
CA LEU A 105 -22.52 -50.64 -10.14
C LEU A 105 -23.43 -50.01 -11.19
N ASN A 106 -22.87 -49.15 -12.05
CA ASN A 106 -23.50 -48.78 -13.32
C ASN A 106 -22.58 -49.13 -14.50
N ILE A 107 -22.34 -50.44 -14.65
CA ILE A 107 -21.53 -51.01 -15.73
C ILE A 107 -22.33 -50.93 -17.03
N LYS A 108 -22.17 -49.82 -17.78
CA LYS A 108 -22.65 -49.73 -19.17
C LYS A 108 -21.59 -49.31 -20.22
N LYS A 109 -20.41 -48.80 -19.83
CA LYS A 109 -19.35 -48.41 -20.79
C LYS A 109 -18.16 -49.38 -20.92
N TYR A 110 -17.92 -50.27 -19.95
CA TYR A 110 -16.70 -51.12 -19.92
C TYR A 110 -16.90 -52.61 -19.56
N GLY A 111 -18.14 -53.06 -19.31
CA GLY A 111 -18.46 -54.48 -19.07
C GLY A 111 -17.73 -55.13 -17.87
N ARG A 112 -17.64 -56.46 -17.89
CA ARG A 112 -17.03 -57.32 -16.84
C ARG A 112 -15.59 -56.94 -16.44
N LYS A 113 -14.85 -56.15 -17.23
CA LYS A 113 -13.45 -55.80 -16.93
C LYS A 113 -13.28 -54.95 -15.67
N GLY A 114 -14.29 -54.16 -15.29
CA GLY A 114 -14.21 -53.29 -14.11
C GLY A 114 -14.14 -54.04 -12.78
N GLU A 115 -14.71 -55.24 -12.70
CA GLU A 115 -14.80 -56.01 -11.45
C GLU A 115 -13.49 -56.73 -11.12
N TYR A 116 -12.77 -57.24 -12.13
CA TYR A 116 -11.49 -57.93 -11.95
C TYR A 116 -10.39 -57.03 -11.37
N LEU A 117 -10.35 -55.75 -11.76
CA LEU A 117 -9.38 -54.79 -11.22
C LEU A 117 -9.56 -54.56 -9.72
N ASN A 118 -10.78 -54.70 -9.20
CA ASN A 118 -11.12 -54.42 -7.81
C ASN A 118 -10.93 -55.63 -6.87
N ARG A 119 -10.51 -56.80 -7.39
CA ARG A 119 -10.21 -58.01 -6.61
C ARG A 119 -8.81 -58.59 -6.83
N ASN A 120 -8.23 -58.48 -8.04
CA ASN A 120 -6.99 -59.20 -8.37
C ASN A 120 -5.77 -58.30 -8.64
N SER A 121 -5.85 -56.97 -8.43
CA SER A 121 -4.72 -56.05 -8.69
C SER A 121 -3.84 -55.74 -7.46
N PHE A 122 -4.35 -55.97 -6.24
CA PHE A 122 -3.72 -55.49 -5.01
C PHE A 122 -2.61 -56.41 -4.51
N VAL A 123 -1.46 -56.41 -5.20
CA VAL A 123 -0.19 -56.75 -4.56
C VAL A 123 0.03 -55.72 -3.46
N GLN A 124 -0.03 -56.13 -2.18
CA GLN A 124 0.34 -55.27 -1.06
C GLN A 124 1.86 -55.00 -1.12
N ARG A 125 2.23 -53.96 -1.87
CA ARG A 125 3.60 -53.46 -1.96
C ARG A 125 4.03 -52.95 -0.59
N SER A 126 5.31 -53.16 -0.26
CA SER A 126 5.87 -52.96 1.08
C SER A 126 5.68 -51.51 1.56
N TYR A 127 5.03 -51.35 2.73
CA TYR A 127 4.82 -50.04 3.36
C TYR A 127 6.16 -49.34 3.62
N ILE A 128 6.36 -48.15 3.03
CA ILE A 128 7.55 -47.32 3.26
C ILE A 128 7.32 -46.37 4.42
N ARG A 129 7.99 -46.63 5.54
CA ARG A 129 7.93 -45.80 6.75
C ARG A 129 8.27 -44.33 6.44
N GLY A 130 7.39 -43.44 6.88
CA GLY A 130 7.49 -42.00 6.66
C GLY A 130 6.74 -41.49 5.42
N CYS A 131 6.53 -42.32 4.39
CA CYS A 131 5.65 -41.98 3.29
C CYS A 131 4.18 -42.05 3.76
N LYS A 132 3.38 -41.04 3.40
CA LYS A 132 1.98 -40.87 3.84
C LYS A 132 1.04 -40.73 2.64
N GLY A 133 -0.25 -40.90 2.89
CA GLY A 133 -1.30 -40.62 1.91
C GLY A 133 -1.15 -39.23 1.27
N LYS A 134 -1.40 -39.16 -0.03
CA LYS A 134 -1.33 -37.91 -0.80
C LYS A 134 -2.49 -36.99 -0.41
N ARG A 135 -2.23 -35.69 -0.41
CA ARG A 135 -3.29 -34.68 -0.32
C ARG A 135 -4.07 -34.65 -1.63
N SER A 136 -5.38 -34.49 -1.52
CA SER A 136 -6.29 -34.43 -2.67
C SER A 136 -6.18 -33.11 -3.44
N THR A 137 -5.87 -32.02 -2.74
CA THR A 137 -5.68 -30.68 -3.31
C THR A 137 -4.36 -30.58 -4.08
N HIS A 138 -4.41 -30.04 -5.30
CA HIS A 138 -3.21 -29.53 -5.96
C HIS A 138 -2.89 -28.13 -5.41
N THR A 139 -1.71 -27.99 -4.83
CA THR A 139 -1.18 -26.74 -4.30
C THR A 139 0.30 -26.60 -4.66
N TRP A 140 0.78 -25.36 -4.61
CA TRP A 140 2.19 -25.02 -4.79
C TRP A 140 2.72 -24.40 -3.50
N ILE A 141 3.89 -24.84 -3.06
CA ILE A 141 4.56 -24.33 -1.86
C ILE A 141 5.68 -23.40 -2.32
N CYS A 142 5.51 -22.10 -2.08
CA CYS A 142 6.46 -21.03 -2.39
C CYS A 142 7.23 -20.60 -1.12
N GLU A 143 8.04 -19.53 -1.21
CA GLU A 143 8.74 -18.89 -0.06
C GLU A 143 9.74 -19.79 0.71
N ASN A 144 10.17 -20.86 0.04
CA ASN A 144 11.16 -21.81 0.53
C ASN A 144 12.56 -21.18 0.53
N LYS A 145 12.97 -20.63 1.68
CA LYS A 145 14.28 -19.98 1.89
C LYS A 145 15.49 -20.88 1.58
N GLY A 146 15.33 -22.21 1.61
CA GLY A 146 16.38 -23.16 1.18
C GLY A 146 16.49 -23.34 -0.34
N ASN A 147 15.45 -22.98 -1.11
CA ASN A 147 15.26 -23.43 -2.49
C ASN A 147 15.33 -22.28 -3.50
N ASN A 148 16.12 -21.24 -3.22
CA ASN A 148 16.19 -20.00 -4.02
C ASN A 148 14.81 -19.33 -4.24
N ASN A 149 13.92 -19.42 -3.24
CA ASN A 149 12.55 -18.92 -3.27
C ASN A 149 11.68 -19.45 -4.43
N ILE A 150 11.94 -20.68 -4.90
CA ILE A 150 11.11 -21.32 -5.93
C ILE A 150 9.79 -21.88 -5.35
N CYS A 151 8.74 -21.84 -6.16
CA CYS A 151 7.49 -22.58 -5.93
C CYS A 151 7.62 -24.04 -6.39
N ILE A 152 7.09 -24.97 -5.60
CA ILE A 152 7.27 -26.42 -5.77
C ILE A 152 5.90 -27.10 -5.74
N PRO A 153 5.60 -28.06 -6.63
CA PRO A 153 4.31 -28.75 -6.60
C PRO A 153 4.23 -29.62 -5.35
N ASP A 154 3.09 -29.61 -4.65
CA ASP A 154 2.92 -30.37 -3.41
C ASP A 154 3.11 -31.89 -3.61
N ARG A 155 2.82 -32.39 -4.81
CA ARG A 155 3.18 -33.74 -5.28
C ARG A 155 4.67 -34.05 -5.07
N ARG A 156 5.58 -33.14 -5.49
CA ARG A 156 7.03 -33.30 -5.27
C ARG A 156 7.39 -33.23 -3.80
N VAL A 157 6.77 -32.34 -3.02
CA VAL A 157 7.00 -32.22 -1.57
C VAL A 157 6.54 -33.49 -0.82
N GLN A 158 5.53 -34.20 -1.36
CA GLN A 158 5.07 -35.49 -0.86
C GLN A 158 5.75 -36.72 -1.51
N LEU A 159 6.73 -36.55 -2.41
CA LEU A 159 7.38 -37.65 -3.13
C LEU A 159 8.00 -38.65 -2.14
N CYS A 160 7.75 -39.95 -2.32
CA CYS A 160 8.25 -40.98 -1.41
C CYS A 160 9.76 -41.19 -1.61
N ILE A 161 10.58 -40.47 -0.84
CA ILE A 161 12.05 -40.55 -0.84
C ILE A 161 12.65 -40.87 0.55
N THR A 162 11.83 -41.14 1.57
CA THR A 162 12.30 -41.35 2.96
C THR A 162 13.32 -42.47 3.07
N ALA A 163 13.15 -43.54 2.30
CA ALA A 163 14.04 -44.71 2.29
C ALA A 163 15.44 -44.43 1.72
N LEU A 164 15.69 -43.23 1.20
CA LEU A 164 16.97 -42.79 0.62
C LEU A 164 17.77 -41.85 1.55
N GLN A 165 17.20 -41.41 2.68
CA GLN A 165 17.81 -40.38 3.53
C GLN A 165 19.04 -40.88 4.33
N ASP A 166 19.11 -42.18 4.61
CA ASP A 166 20.09 -42.83 5.50
C ASP A 166 20.84 -43.98 4.79
N LEU A 167 21.21 -43.79 3.52
CA LEU A 167 21.92 -44.82 2.76
C LEU A 167 23.36 -44.99 3.27
N LYS A 168 23.80 -46.24 3.42
CA LYS A 168 25.14 -46.61 3.90
C LYS A 168 25.83 -47.53 2.89
N ASN A 169 27.09 -47.24 2.59
CA ASN A 169 27.90 -48.06 1.69
C ASN A 169 28.37 -49.33 2.42
N SER A 170 28.25 -50.47 1.76
CA SER A 170 28.83 -51.75 2.18
C SER A 170 30.26 -51.95 1.69
N GLY A 171 30.79 -51.01 0.90
CA GLY A 171 32.11 -51.06 0.26
C GLY A 171 32.07 -51.72 -1.13
N SER A 172 31.19 -52.69 -1.34
CA SER A 172 30.96 -53.34 -2.63
C SER A 172 30.01 -52.52 -3.50
N GLU A 173 30.52 -51.92 -4.58
CA GLU A 173 29.71 -51.19 -5.57
C GLU A 173 28.66 -52.07 -6.28
N THR A 174 28.82 -53.39 -6.23
CA THR A 174 27.81 -54.33 -6.75
C THR A 174 26.68 -54.61 -5.77
N THR A 175 26.93 -54.47 -4.47
CA THR A 175 25.93 -54.55 -3.39
C THR A 175 25.24 -53.20 -3.24
N ASP A 176 25.99 -52.11 -3.18
CA ASP A 176 25.49 -50.75 -2.99
C ASP A 176 24.58 -50.31 -4.16
N ARG A 177 24.95 -50.67 -5.40
CA ARG A 177 24.07 -50.46 -6.57
C ARG A 177 22.76 -51.25 -6.49
N LYS A 178 22.76 -52.46 -5.92
CA LYS A 178 21.53 -53.24 -5.69
C LYS A 178 20.69 -52.61 -4.56
N LEU A 179 21.31 -52.20 -3.46
CA LEU A 179 20.64 -51.51 -2.36
C LEU A 179 19.91 -50.25 -2.83
N LEU A 180 20.58 -49.39 -3.61
CA LEU A 180 19.94 -48.20 -4.17
C LEU A 180 18.85 -48.54 -5.20
N ARG A 181 19.05 -49.58 -6.04
CA ARG A 181 17.98 -50.12 -6.90
C ARG A 181 16.74 -50.45 -6.07
N ASP A 182 16.89 -51.26 -5.03
CA ASP A 182 15.74 -51.75 -4.26
C ASP A 182 15.04 -50.60 -3.52
N LYS A 183 15.79 -49.72 -2.83
CA LYS A 183 15.20 -48.56 -2.14
C LYS A 183 14.47 -47.59 -3.07
N VAL A 184 14.97 -47.34 -4.28
CA VAL A 184 14.26 -46.48 -5.25
C VAL A 184 13.06 -47.21 -5.86
N PHE A 185 13.17 -48.50 -6.15
CA PHE A 185 12.06 -49.29 -6.70
C PHE A 185 10.90 -49.40 -5.72
N ASP A 186 11.15 -49.83 -4.48
CA ASP A 186 10.11 -49.97 -3.46
C ASP A 186 9.39 -48.62 -3.22
N SER A 187 10.16 -47.53 -3.13
CA SER A 187 9.62 -46.20 -2.88
C SER A 187 8.81 -45.67 -4.06
N ALA A 188 9.26 -45.86 -5.30
CA ALA A 188 8.54 -45.44 -6.51
C ALA A 188 7.31 -46.31 -6.82
N MET A 189 7.36 -47.59 -6.44
CA MET A 189 6.20 -48.47 -6.47
C MET A 189 5.14 -47.99 -5.47
N TYR A 190 5.53 -47.75 -4.22
CA TYR A 190 4.62 -47.23 -3.19
C TYR A 190 4.10 -45.82 -3.50
N GLU A 191 4.93 -44.95 -4.10
CA GLU A 191 4.52 -43.65 -4.66
C GLU A 191 3.37 -43.81 -5.66
N THR A 192 3.49 -44.78 -6.57
CA THR A 192 2.45 -45.05 -7.58
C THR A 192 1.15 -45.51 -6.93
N ASP A 193 1.21 -46.35 -5.90
CA ASP A 193 0.01 -46.83 -5.20
C ASP A 193 -0.64 -45.71 -4.37
N LEU A 194 0.16 -44.85 -3.75
CA LEU A 194 -0.31 -43.65 -3.04
C LEU A 194 -0.96 -42.64 -3.98
N LEU A 195 -0.48 -42.51 -5.22
CA LEU A 195 -1.11 -41.72 -6.28
C LEU A 195 -2.39 -42.40 -6.80
N TRP A 196 -2.41 -43.71 -6.96
CA TRP A 196 -3.64 -44.43 -7.33
C TRP A 196 -4.74 -44.24 -6.28
N ASN A 197 -4.39 -44.24 -4.99
CA ASN A 197 -5.32 -43.93 -3.90
C ASN A 197 -5.81 -42.47 -3.88
N LYS A 198 -5.11 -41.52 -4.53
CA LYS A 198 -5.54 -40.11 -4.68
C LYS A 198 -6.65 -39.94 -5.74
N TYR A 199 -6.58 -40.72 -6.83
CA TYR A 199 -7.38 -40.49 -8.05
C TYR A 199 -8.34 -41.63 -8.43
N GLY A 200 -7.91 -42.87 -8.23
CA GLY A 200 -8.55 -44.07 -8.74
C GLY A 200 -8.79 -44.04 -10.26
N PHE A 201 -9.65 -44.94 -10.72
CA PHE A 201 -9.97 -45.11 -12.15
C PHE A 201 -10.64 -43.87 -12.79
N ARG A 202 -11.34 -43.03 -12.01
CA ARG A 202 -12.04 -41.83 -12.53
C ARG A 202 -11.09 -40.66 -12.82
N GLY A 203 -9.94 -40.59 -12.15
CA GLY A 203 -8.91 -39.57 -12.39
C GLY A 203 -7.68 -40.13 -13.10
N PHE A 204 -7.84 -41.11 -14.00
CA PHE A 204 -6.71 -41.85 -14.58
C PHE A 204 -5.70 -40.96 -15.33
N ASP A 205 -6.15 -39.92 -16.02
CA ASP A 205 -5.25 -39.02 -16.76
C ASP A 205 -4.38 -38.18 -15.81
N ASP A 206 -5.00 -37.60 -14.76
CA ASP A 206 -4.31 -36.85 -13.71
C ASP A 206 -3.35 -37.77 -12.90
N PHE A 207 -3.76 -39.01 -12.63
CA PHE A 207 -2.89 -40.06 -12.09
C PHE A 207 -1.68 -40.36 -12.98
N CYS A 208 -1.91 -40.55 -14.28
CA CYS A 208 -0.86 -40.86 -15.23
C CYS A 208 0.15 -39.71 -15.35
N ASP A 209 -0.29 -38.45 -15.27
CA ASP A 209 0.59 -37.29 -15.28
C ASP A 209 1.36 -37.12 -13.95
N ASP A 210 0.73 -37.30 -12.78
CA ASP A 210 1.44 -37.31 -11.50
C ASP A 210 2.51 -38.44 -11.46
N VAL A 211 2.23 -39.60 -12.06
CA VAL A 211 3.19 -40.71 -12.16
C VAL A 211 4.34 -40.41 -13.13
N LYS A 212 4.09 -39.76 -14.27
CA LYS A 212 5.15 -39.24 -15.17
C LYS A 212 6.04 -38.23 -14.45
N ASN A 213 5.44 -37.24 -13.81
CA ASN A 213 6.17 -36.16 -13.14
C ASN A 213 6.98 -36.70 -11.95
N SER A 214 6.41 -37.62 -11.17
CA SER A 214 7.12 -38.26 -10.05
C SER A 214 8.24 -39.19 -10.52
N TYR A 215 8.07 -39.93 -11.62
CA TYR A 215 9.14 -40.71 -12.25
C TYR A 215 10.33 -39.82 -12.67
N LEU A 216 10.07 -38.64 -13.23
CA LEU A 216 11.11 -37.71 -13.65
C LEU A 216 11.71 -36.93 -12.47
N ASP A 217 10.95 -36.68 -11.41
CA ASP A 217 11.52 -36.12 -10.18
C ASP A 217 12.41 -37.14 -9.45
N TYR A 218 12.12 -38.44 -9.51
CA TYR A 218 13.09 -39.48 -9.09
C TYR A 218 14.40 -39.42 -9.90
N LYS A 219 14.34 -39.06 -11.20
CA LYS A 219 15.55 -38.82 -12.00
C LYS A 219 16.33 -37.63 -11.45
N ASP A 220 15.67 -36.48 -11.30
CA ASP A 220 16.34 -35.27 -10.84
C ASP A 220 16.89 -35.40 -9.41
N VAL A 221 16.23 -36.15 -8.52
CA VAL A 221 16.75 -36.49 -7.17
C VAL A 221 18.00 -37.37 -7.28
N ILE A 222 18.01 -38.39 -8.13
CA ILE A 222 19.16 -39.28 -8.34
C ILE A 222 20.35 -38.56 -8.99
N PHE A 223 20.11 -37.60 -9.88
CA PHE A 223 21.14 -36.77 -10.51
C PHE A 223 21.58 -35.57 -9.63
N GLY A 224 20.89 -35.29 -8.52
CA GLY A 224 21.12 -34.11 -7.68
C GLY A 224 20.68 -32.78 -8.30
N THR A 225 20.08 -32.81 -9.50
CA THR A 225 19.57 -31.66 -10.25
C THR A 225 18.23 -31.12 -9.74
N ASP A 226 17.55 -31.87 -8.88
CA ASP A 226 16.25 -31.52 -8.30
C ASP A 226 16.23 -30.15 -7.59
N LEU A 227 15.15 -29.41 -7.78
CA LEU A 227 14.99 -28.03 -7.33
C LEU A 227 14.45 -27.90 -5.89
N ASP A 228 13.98 -28.98 -5.25
CA ASP A 228 13.59 -28.97 -3.84
C ASP A 228 14.76 -29.39 -2.93
N LYS A 229 15.28 -28.42 -2.17
CA LYS A 229 16.37 -28.58 -1.19
C LYS A 229 15.87 -28.42 0.26
N ASN A 230 14.57 -28.60 0.51
CA ASN A 230 13.99 -28.54 1.86
C ASN A 230 14.05 -29.90 2.58
N ASN A 231 13.97 -29.86 3.91
CA ASN A 231 13.60 -30.98 4.79
C ASN A 231 14.27 -32.31 4.39
N ILE A 232 13.47 -33.30 4.00
CA ILE A 232 13.93 -34.65 3.66
C ILE A 232 14.64 -34.71 2.30
N SER A 233 14.29 -33.84 1.35
CA SER A 233 14.97 -33.75 0.05
C SER A 233 16.44 -33.35 0.22
N LYS A 234 16.75 -32.47 1.17
CA LYS A 234 18.14 -32.14 1.54
C LYS A 234 18.89 -33.35 2.09
N LEU A 235 18.30 -34.06 3.05
CA LEU A 235 18.92 -35.26 3.65
C LEU A 235 19.19 -36.35 2.60
N VAL A 236 18.22 -36.57 1.70
CA VAL A 236 18.33 -37.51 0.57
C VAL A 236 19.42 -37.08 -0.42
N GLU A 237 19.54 -35.80 -0.76
CA GLU A 237 20.63 -35.31 -1.62
C GLU A 237 22.01 -35.49 -0.97
N GLU A 238 22.15 -35.14 0.31
CA GLU A 238 23.41 -35.33 1.04
C GLU A 238 23.76 -36.81 1.20
N SER A 239 22.76 -37.67 1.42
CA SER A 239 22.88 -39.13 1.43
C SER A 239 23.38 -39.66 0.08
N LEU A 240 22.71 -39.31 -1.02
CA LEU A 240 23.09 -39.73 -2.38
C LEU A 240 24.47 -39.20 -2.80
N LYS A 241 24.84 -37.97 -2.39
CA LYS A 241 26.19 -37.41 -2.62
C LYS A 241 27.31 -38.18 -1.91
N ARG A 242 27.03 -38.78 -0.74
CA ARG A 242 27.96 -39.69 -0.03
C ARG A 242 27.93 -41.12 -0.58
N PHE A 243 26.79 -41.54 -1.13
CA PHE A 243 26.57 -42.90 -1.63
C PHE A 243 27.19 -43.14 -3.01
N PHE A 244 27.04 -42.17 -3.93
CA PHE A 244 27.68 -42.23 -5.24
C PHE A 244 29.19 -41.96 -5.16
N LYS A 245 29.95 -42.65 -6.00
CA LYS A 245 31.41 -42.47 -6.10
C LYS A 245 31.74 -41.70 -7.37
N LYS A 246 32.50 -40.62 -7.24
CA LYS A 246 32.79 -39.62 -8.29
C LYS A 246 33.30 -40.24 -9.59
N ASP A 247 34.20 -41.22 -9.49
CA ASP A 247 34.91 -41.81 -10.62
C ASP A 247 34.51 -43.27 -10.91
N SER A 248 33.48 -43.80 -10.23
CA SER A 248 32.98 -45.17 -10.50
C SER A 248 32.20 -45.21 -11.81
N SER A 249 32.58 -46.09 -12.73
CA SER A 249 31.82 -46.40 -13.96
C SER A 249 30.50 -47.16 -13.71
N VAL A 250 30.24 -47.55 -12.45
CA VAL A 250 29.21 -48.50 -12.04
C VAL A 250 28.22 -47.93 -11.01
N LEU A 251 28.67 -47.04 -10.13
CA LEU A 251 27.91 -46.40 -9.05
C LEU A 251 28.06 -44.87 -9.12
N ASN A 252 27.60 -44.32 -10.24
CA ASN A 252 27.31 -42.89 -10.43
C ASN A 252 25.87 -42.71 -10.97
N PRO A 253 25.25 -41.52 -10.87
CA PRO A 253 23.87 -41.28 -11.29
C PRO A 253 23.57 -41.71 -12.73
N THR A 254 24.43 -41.32 -13.68
CA THR A 254 24.27 -41.61 -15.12
C THR A 254 24.34 -43.11 -15.40
N ALA A 255 25.31 -43.82 -14.83
CA ALA A 255 25.47 -45.26 -15.00
C ALA A 255 24.32 -46.05 -14.35
N TRP A 256 23.88 -45.61 -13.16
CA TRP A 256 22.74 -46.21 -12.46
C TRP A 256 21.44 -46.01 -13.25
N TRP A 257 21.14 -44.77 -13.66
CA TRP A 257 19.90 -44.45 -14.36
C TRP A 257 19.81 -45.08 -15.74
N ARG A 258 20.92 -45.09 -16.51
CA ARG A 258 21.02 -45.82 -17.79
C ARG A 258 20.70 -47.32 -17.63
N ARG A 259 21.04 -47.92 -16.48
CA ARG A 259 20.80 -49.34 -16.20
C ARG A 259 19.39 -49.65 -15.67
N TYR A 260 18.79 -48.73 -14.89
CA TYR A 260 17.57 -49.01 -14.14
C TYR A 260 16.36 -48.13 -14.46
N GLY A 261 16.52 -46.90 -14.99
CA GLY A 261 15.43 -45.93 -15.19
C GLY A 261 14.28 -46.46 -16.05
N THR A 262 14.56 -47.04 -17.22
CA THR A 262 13.49 -47.64 -18.08
C THR A 262 12.84 -48.87 -17.45
N ARG A 263 13.51 -49.57 -16.51
CA ARG A 263 12.91 -50.67 -15.74
C ARG A 263 12.05 -50.11 -14.60
N LEU A 264 12.51 -49.06 -13.92
CA LEU A 264 11.78 -48.34 -12.86
C LEU A 264 10.41 -47.88 -13.38
N TRP A 265 10.38 -47.18 -14.53
CA TRP A 265 9.13 -46.79 -15.19
C TRP A 265 8.20 -47.99 -15.41
N LYS A 266 8.71 -49.06 -16.06
CA LYS A 266 7.91 -50.27 -16.35
C LYS A 266 7.32 -50.87 -15.07
N THR A 267 8.07 -50.92 -13.97
CA THR A 267 7.63 -51.49 -12.70
C THR A 267 6.67 -50.58 -11.92
N MET A 268 6.81 -49.25 -12.02
CA MET A 268 5.80 -48.29 -11.52
C MET A 268 4.45 -48.55 -12.20
N ILE A 269 4.41 -48.47 -13.54
CA ILE A 269 3.14 -48.54 -14.29
C ILE A 269 2.62 -49.97 -14.52
N GLN A 270 3.33 -51.02 -14.11
CA GLN A 270 2.98 -52.42 -14.42
C GLN A 270 1.52 -52.80 -14.12
N PRO A 271 0.90 -52.44 -12.97
CA PRO A 271 -0.50 -52.76 -12.69
C PRO A 271 -1.48 -52.04 -13.64
N TYR A 272 -1.07 -50.88 -14.15
CA TYR A 272 -1.89 -49.91 -14.89
C TYR A 272 -1.56 -49.88 -16.39
N ALA A 273 -0.63 -50.73 -16.87
CA ALA A 273 -0.11 -50.71 -18.24
C ALA A 273 -1.20 -50.84 -19.31
N HIS A 274 -2.24 -51.62 -19.02
CA HIS A 274 -3.40 -51.85 -19.89
C HIS A 274 -4.30 -50.61 -20.08
N LEU A 275 -4.10 -49.55 -19.28
CA LEU A 275 -4.80 -48.27 -19.38
C LEU A 275 -4.04 -47.25 -20.26
N GLY A 276 -2.84 -47.59 -20.76
CA GLY A 276 -2.15 -46.84 -21.81
C GLY A 276 -1.23 -45.69 -21.36
N CYS A 277 -0.88 -45.59 -20.07
CA CYS A 277 0.03 -44.56 -19.59
C CYS A 277 1.44 -44.70 -20.21
N ARG A 278 1.82 -43.75 -21.08
CA ARG A 278 3.08 -43.77 -21.84
C ARG A 278 4.24 -43.18 -21.03
N LYS A 279 5.45 -43.73 -21.23
CA LYS A 279 6.69 -43.19 -20.66
C LYS A 279 6.89 -41.74 -21.14
N PRO A 280 7.20 -40.78 -20.26
CA PRO A 280 7.48 -39.41 -20.67
C PRO A 280 8.89 -39.30 -21.27
N ASP A 281 9.16 -38.20 -21.98
CA ASP A 281 10.55 -37.84 -22.30
C ASP A 281 11.29 -37.46 -21.02
N GLU A 282 12.57 -37.83 -20.94
CA GLU A 282 13.44 -37.54 -19.80
C GLU A 282 14.46 -36.42 -20.06
N ASN A 283 14.41 -35.79 -21.24
CA ASN A 283 15.29 -34.67 -21.60
C ASN A 283 14.74 -33.31 -21.15
N GLU A 284 13.45 -33.23 -20.84
CA GLU A 284 12.77 -31.99 -20.47
C GLU A 284 13.20 -31.48 -19.07
N PRO A 285 13.74 -30.25 -18.94
CA PRO A 285 14.21 -29.70 -17.67
C PRO A 285 13.10 -29.62 -16.63
N GLN A 286 13.41 -29.90 -15.36
CA GLN A 286 12.41 -29.96 -14.28
C GLN A 286 11.53 -28.71 -14.18
N ILE A 287 12.08 -27.51 -14.36
CA ILE A 287 11.29 -26.26 -14.33
C ILE A 287 10.25 -26.19 -15.48
N ASN A 288 10.58 -26.69 -16.66
CA ASN A 288 9.65 -26.72 -17.79
C ASN A 288 8.50 -27.69 -17.50
N ARG A 289 8.81 -28.87 -16.96
CA ARG A 289 7.81 -29.86 -16.51
C ARG A 289 6.90 -29.32 -15.42
N TRP A 290 7.48 -28.66 -14.41
CA TRP A 290 6.73 -28.02 -13.33
C TRP A 290 5.85 -26.87 -13.84
N ILE A 291 6.27 -26.12 -14.86
CA ILE A 291 5.41 -25.13 -15.51
C ILE A 291 4.24 -25.79 -16.24
N LEU A 292 4.45 -26.92 -16.95
CA LEU A 292 3.34 -27.66 -17.58
C LEU A 292 2.38 -28.27 -16.54
N GLU A 293 2.91 -28.80 -15.44
CA GLU A 293 2.14 -29.29 -14.28
C GLU A 293 1.32 -28.16 -13.64
N TRP A 294 1.93 -26.99 -13.45
CA TRP A 294 1.25 -25.79 -12.96
C TRP A 294 0.14 -25.35 -13.91
N GLY A 295 0.45 -25.27 -15.21
CA GLY A 295 -0.44 -24.79 -16.26
C GLY A 295 -1.66 -25.68 -16.43
N LYS A 296 -1.47 -26.99 -16.62
CA LYS A 296 -2.56 -27.94 -16.81
C LYS A 296 -3.61 -27.85 -15.70
N TYR A 297 -3.18 -27.81 -14.44
CA TYR A 297 -4.10 -27.65 -13.32
C TYR A 297 -4.71 -26.24 -13.25
N ASN A 298 -3.89 -25.18 -13.27
CA ASN A 298 -4.37 -23.82 -13.00
C ASN A 298 -5.19 -23.22 -14.15
N CYS A 299 -4.87 -23.54 -15.40
CA CYS A 299 -5.65 -23.15 -16.58
C CYS A 299 -7.02 -23.84 -16.62
N ARG A 300 -7.09 -25.11 -16.19
CA ARG A 300 -8.36 -25.81 -15.99
C ARG A 300 -9.15 -25.21 -14.82
N LEU A 301 -8.51 -24.98 -13.67
CA LEU A 301 -9.15 -24.40 -12.49
C LEU A 301 -9.68 -22.98 -12.74
N MET A 302 -8.97 -22.16 -13.53
CA MET A 302 -9.50 -20.89 -14.05
C MET A 302 -10.78 -21.16 -14.85
N LYS A 303 -10.73 -21.94 -15.94
CA LYS A 303 -11.90 -22.26 -16.79
C LYS A 303 -13.09 -22.90 -16.04
N GLU A 304 -12.87 -23.54 -14.90
CA GLU A 304 -13.91 -24.03 -14.00
C GLU A 304 -14.48 -22.92 -13.11
N LYS A 305 -13.65 -22.10 -12.45
CA LYS A 305 -14.12 -20.96 -11.64
C LYS A 305 -14.75 -19.84 -12.46
N GLU A 306 -14.30 -19.59 -13.68
CA GLU A 306 -14.89 -18.62 -14.62
C GLU A 306 -16.37 -18.92 -14.95
N LYS A 307 -16.74 -20.20 -14.98
CA LYS A 307 -18.12 -20.65 -15.20
C LYS A 307 -19.00 -20.40 -13.98
N LEU A 308 -18.48 -20.71 -12.78
CA LEU A 308 -19.18 -20.42 -11.52
C LEU A 308 -19.38 -18.90 -11.34
N LEU A 309 -18.32 -18.12 -11.56
CA LEU A 309 -18.36 -16.66 -11.53
C LEU A 309 -19.37 -16.08 -12.51
N THR A 310 -19.42 -16.60 -13.74
CA THR A 310 -20.40 -16.17 -14.75
C THR A 310 -21.82 -16.65 -14.42
N GLY A 311 -21.97 -17.76 -13.69
CA GLY A 311 -23.26 -18.24 -13.16
C GLY A 311 -23.81 -17.33 -12.08
N GLU A 312 -23.09 -17.16 -10.96
CA GLU A 312 -23.53 -16.35 -9.82
C GLU A 312 -23.69 -14.87 -10.20
N CYS A 313 -22.75 -14.29 -10.95
CA CYS A 313 -22.82 -12.91 -11.45
C CYS A 313 -23.61 -12.80 -12.79
N SER A 314 -24.54 -13.71 -13.08
CA SER A 314 -25.32 -13.70 -14.34
C SER A 314 -26.24 -12.49 -14.51
N VAL A 315 -26.69 -11.85 -13.42
CA VAL A 315 -27.82 -10.89 -13.45
C VAL A 315 -27.37 -9.43 -13.58
N ASN A 316 -26.29 -9.16 -14.32
CA ASN A 316 -25.88 -7.78 -14.66
C ASN A 316 -26.83 -7.05 -15.65
N ARG A 317 -28.10 -7.47 -15.74
CA ARG A 317 -29.19 -6.81 -16.49
C ARG A 317 -29.67 -5.49 -15.86
N LYS A 318 -29.19 -5.13 -14.66
CA LYS A 318 -29.54 -3.87 -13.96
C LYS A 318 -28.35 -3.04 -13.44
N LYS A 319 -27.08 -3.42 -13.73
CA LYS A 319 -25.87 -2.71 -13.29
C LYS A 319 -25.78 -2.41 -11.78
N SER A 320 -26.36 -3.27 -10.94
CA SER A 320 -26.51 -3.02 -9.49
C SER A 320 -26.27 -4.25 -8.60
N ASP A 321 -25.74 -5.34 -9.16
CA ASP A 321 -25.71 -6.65 -8.49
C ASP A 321 -24.50 -6.82 -7.55
N CYS A 322 -24.45 -6.00 -6.49
CA CYS A 322 -23.54 -6.19 -5.36
C CYS A 322 -24.00 -7.31 -4.42
N SER A 323 -24.64 -8.37 -4.93
CA SER A 323 -25.13 -9.47 -4.09
C SER A 323 -23.98 -10.19 -3.39
N THR A 324 -24.23 -10.65 -2.17
CA THR A 324 -23.22 -11.36 -1.36
C THR A 324 -22.70 -12.62 -2.07
N GLY A 325 -23.51 -13.27 -2.90
CA GLY A 325 -23.10 -14.39 -3.75
C GLY A 325 -22.03 -14.00 -4.78
N CYS A 326 -22.34 -13.02 -5.65
CA CYS A 326 -21.38 -12.54 -6.64
C CYS A 326 -20.11 -11.98 -5.99
N ASN A 327 -20.23 -11.17 -4.93
CA ASN A 327 -19.08 -10.63 -4.18
C ASN A 327 -18.18 -11.75 -3.61
N ASN A 328 -18.75 -12.82 -3.05
CA ASN A 328 -18.00 -13.93 -2.47
C ASN A 328 -17.24 -14.75 -3.54
N GLU A 329 -17.86 -15.03 -4.69
CA GLU A 329 -17.18 -15.70 -5.80
C GLU A 329 -16.13 -14.80 -6.46
N CYS A 330 -16.38 -13.49 -6.56
CA CYS A 330 -15.40 -12.51 -7.02
C CYS A 330 -14.18 -12.40 -6.09
N TYR A 331 -14.38 -12.35 -4.77
CA TYR A 331 -13.28 -12.41 -3.79
C TYR A 331 -12.49 -13.72 -3.92
N THR A 332 -13.19 -14.85 -4.06
CA THR A 332 -12.58 -16.18 -4.28
C THR A 332 -11.77 -16.20 -5.59
N TYR A 333 -12.24 -15.53 -6.63
CA TYR A 333 -11.56 -15.39 -7.91
C TYR A 333 -10.31 -14.48 -7.81
N ARG A 334 -10.40 -13.30 -7.17
CA ARG A 334 -9.22 -12.43 -6.87
C ARG A 334 -8.15 -13.20 -6.11
N SER A 335 -8.53 -13.95 -5.07
CA SER A 335 -7.61 -14.77 -4.28
C SER A 335 -6.92 -15.85 -5.13
N LEU A 336 -7.67 -16.53 -6.00
CA LEU A 336 -7.12 -17.50 -6.95
C LEU A 336 -6.13 -16.85 -7.93
N ILE A 337 -6.51 -15.74 -8.56
CA ILE A 337 -5.70 -15.03 -9.56
C ILE A 337 -4.41 -14.50 -8.92
N ASN A 338 -4.49 -13.88 -7.73
CA ASN A 338 -3.30 -13.37 -7.04
C ASN A 338 -2.34 -14.50 -6.62
N ARG A 339 -2.84 -15.65 -6.16
CA ARG A 339 -2.01 -16.83 -5.88
C ARG A 339 -1.33 -17.35 -7.16
N GLN A 340 -2.10 -17.50 -8.24
CA GLN A 340 -1.62 -17.99 -9.53
C GLN A 340 -0.57 -17.06 -10.17
N ARG A 341 -0.78 -15.73 -10.11
CA ARG A 341 0.20 -14.71 -10.52
C ARG A 341 1.54 -14.91 -9.83
N TYR A 342 1.51 -15.06 -8.51
CA TYR A 342 2.70 -15.24 -7.70
C TYR A 342 3.43 -16.53 -8.10
N GLU A 343 2.73 -17.67 -8.08
CA GLU A 343 3.24 -18.98 -8.48
C GLU A 343 3.93 -18.94 -9.86
N VAL A 344 3.24 -18.45 -10.90
CA VAL A 344 3.79 -18.44 -12.27
C VAL A 344 4.90 -17.41 -12.46
N SER A 345 4.88 -16.28 -11.74
CA SER A 345 5.98 -15.29 -11.82
C SER A 345 7.29 -15.86 -11.28
N ILE A 346 7.23 -16.65 -10.19
CA ILE A 346 8.38 -17.30 -9.57
C ILE A 346 8.91 -18.42 -10.46
N LEU A 347 8.03 -19.27 -11.00
CA LEU A 347 8.41 -20.31 -11.94
C LEU A 347 9.02 -19.71 -13.23
N GLY A 348 8.42 -18.65 -13.77
CA GLY A 348 8.93 -17.91 -14.94
C GLY A 348 10.32 -17.30 -14.73
N LYS A 349 10.56 -16.69 -13.57
CA LYS A 349 11.90 -16.18 -13.17
C LYS A 349 12.97 -17.28 -13.14
N LYS A 350 12.61 -18.54 -12.88
CA LYS A 350 13.53 -19.70 -12.96
C LYS A 350 13.65 -20.23 -14.40
N TYR A 351 12.55 -20.33 -15.14
CA TYR A 351 12.52 -20.76 -16.55
C TYR A 351 13.46 -19.92 -17.43
N ILE A 352 13.38 -18.59 -17.33
CA ILE A 352 14.24 -17.66 -18.11
C ILE A 352 15.74 -17.92 -17.85
N LYS A 353 16.13 -18.30 -16.63
CA LYS A 353 17.53 -18.64 -16.30
C LYS A 353 17.97 -19.96 -16.96
N VAL A 354 17.06 -20.93 -17.11
CA VAL A 354 17.34 -22.20 -17.81
C VAL A 354 17.36 -21.99 -19.32
N VAL A 355 16.38 -21.28 -19.88
CA VAL A 355 16.28 -20.98 -21.32
C VAL A 355 17.52 -20.24 -21.81
N ARG A 356 17.97 -19.18 -21.13
CA ARG A 356 19.20 -18.45 -21.49
C ARG A 356 20.44 -19.36 -21.51
N TYR A 357 20.53 -20.31 -20.57
CA TYR A 357 21.61 -21.30 -20.56
C TYR A 357 21.51 -22.30 -21.72
N THR A 358 20.32 -22.80 -22.05
CA THR A 358 20.13 -23.74 -23.18
C THR A 358 20.27 -23.08 -24.54
N ILE A 359 19.87 -21.81 -24.72
CA ILE A 359 20.14 -21.04 -25.94
C ILE A 359 21.65 -20.95 -26.15
N PHE A 360 22.38 -20.46 -25.14
CA PHE A 360 23.84 -20.27 -25.18
C PHE A 360 24.62 -21.58 -25.40
N ARG A 361 24.14 -22.72 -24.86
CA ARG A 361 24.80 -24.03 -24.99
C ARG A 361 24.35 -24.89 -26.17
N ARG A 362 23.14 -24.71 -26.70
CA ARG A 362 22.52 -25.67 -27.66
C ARG A 362 21.82 -25.04 -28.88
N LYS A 363 21.77 -23.70 -29.00
CA LYS A 363 21.08 -22.99 -30.11
C LYS A 363 19.60 -23.40 -30.32
N ILE A 364 18.90 -23.81 -29.26
CA ILE A 364 17.48 -24.17 -29.33
C ILE A 364 16.63 -22.89 -29.20
N VAL A 365 15.72 -22.66 -30.15
CA VAL A 365 14.68 -21.63 -30.04
C VAL A 365 13.57 -22.14 -29.12
N GLN A 366 13.56 -21.69 -27.87
CA GLN A 366 12.40 -21.81 -26.97
C GLN A 366 11.82 -20.41 -26.69
N PRO A 367 10.53 -20.30 -26.31
CA PRO A 367 9.91 -19.00 -26.02
C PRO A 367 10.63 -18.27 -24.89
N ASP A 368 10.89 -16.97 -25.06
CA ASP A 368 11.66 -16.15 -24.11
C ASP A 368 10.97 -15.92 -22.76
N ASN A 369 9.69 -16.29 -22.63
CA ASN A 369 8.93 -16.23 -21.38
C ASN A 369 8.07 -17.49 -21.18
N ALA A 370 7.71 -17.75 -19.92
CA ALA A 370 6.99 -18.95 -19.51
C ALA A 370 5.50 -18.98 -19.91
N LEU A 371 4.89 -17.83 -20.23
CA LEU A 371 3.47 -17.74 -20.59
C LEU A 371 3.24 -18.18 -22.03
N ASP A 372 4.14 -17.79 -22.95
CA ASP A 372 4.09 -18.26 -24.33
C ASP A 372 4.52 -19.73 -24.42
N PHE A 373 5.46 -20.17 -23.58
CA PHE A 373 5.74 -21.61 -23.39
C PHE A 373 4.49 -22.38 -22.95
N LEU A 374 3.69 -21.84 -22.03
CA LEU A 374 2.40 -22.43 -21.63
C LEU A 374 1.38 -22.44 -22.77
N LYS A 375 1.18 -21.33 -23.49
CA LYS A 375 0.22 -21.24 -24.62
C LYS A 375 0.54 -22.23 -25.74
N LEU A 376 1.83 -22.48 -26.00
CA LEU A 376 2.30 -23.38 -27.04
C LEU A 376 2.25 -24.87 -26.63
N ASN A 377 2.55 -25.19 -25.36
CA ASN A 377 2.79 -26.57 -24.92
C ASN A 377 1.72 -27.13 -23.96
N CYS A 378 0.78 -26.33 -23.46
CA CYS A 378 -0.32 -26.79 -22.61
C CYS A 378 -1.68 -26.52 -23.27
N SER A 379 -2.34 -27.60 -23.69
CA SER A 379 -3.69 -27.61 -24.29
C SER A 379 -4.73 -26.83 -23.48
N GLU A 380 -4.69 -26.96 -22.16
CA GLU A 380 -5.61 -26.35 -21.22
C GLU A 380 -5.45 -24.83 -21.15
N CYS A 381 -4.24 -24.30 -21.42
CA CYS A 381 -3.91 -22.88 -21.40
C CYS A 381 -4.06 -22.18 -22.76
N LYS A 382 -4.24 -22.91 -23.85
CA LYS A 382 -4.19 -22.36 -25.23
C LYS A 382 -5.11 -21.16 -25.46
N ASP A 383 -6.33 -21.20 -24.92
CA ASP A 383 -7.36 -20.17 -25.10
C ASP A 383 -7.38 -19.12 -23.98
N ILE A 384 -6.35 -19.09 -23.13
CA ILE A 384 -6.26 -18.15 -22.00
C ILE A 384 -5.44 -16.93 -22.40
N ASP A 385 -6.12 -15.77 -22.42
CA ASP A 385 -5.42 -14.49 -22.47
C ASP A 385 -4.85 -14.14 -21.10
N PHE A 386 -3.54 -14.30 -20.97
CA PHE A 386 -2.79 -13.93 -19.78
C PHE A 386 -2.59 -12.41 -19.63
N LYS A 387 -2.94 -11.57 -20.62
CA LYS A 387 -2.75 -10.12 -20.50
C LYS A 387 -3.67 -9.50 -19.43
N PRO A 388 -5.02 -9.61 -19.49
CA PRO A 388 -5.90 -9.21 -18.39
C PRO A 388 -5.54 -9.86 -17.05
N PHE A 389 -5.08 -11.12 -17.08
CA PHE A 389 -4.62 -11.85 -15.89
C PHE A 389 -3.44 -11.17 -15.17
N PHE A 390 -2.69 -10.25 -15.78
CA PHE A 390 -1.72 -9.39 -15.07
C PHE A 390 -2.15 -7.93 -14.90
N GLU A 391 -3.06 -7.42 -15.74
CA GLU A 391 -3.45 -6.00 -15.74
C GLU A 391 -4.54 -5.61 -14.72
N PHE A 392 -5.45 -6.51 -14.33
CA PHE A 392 -6.67 -6.14 -13.58
C PHE A 392 -6.88 -6.98 -12.30
N GLU A 393 -7.47 -6.40 -11.25
CA GLU A 393 -7.67 -7.04 -9.94
C GLU A 393 -8.42 -8.39 -10.05
N TYR A 394 -9.49 -8.42 -10.87
CA TYR A 394 -10.27 -9.63 -11.18
C TYR A 394 -10.00 -10.17 -12.59
N GLY A 395 -8.81 -9.90 -13.14
CA GLY A 395 -8.43 -10.34 -14.48
C GLY A 395 -9.42 -9.86 -15.57
N LYS A 396 -9.79 -10.76 -16.49
CA LYS A 396 -10.79 -10.47 -17.54
C LYS A 396 -12.24 -10.27 -17.05
N TYR A 397 -12.45 -10.20 -15.73
CA TYR A 397 -13.76 -10.02 -15.09
C TYR A 397 -13.83 -8.80 -14.16
N GLU A 398 -12.88 -7.85 -14.25
CA GLU A 398 -12.91 -6.56 -13.51
C GLU A 398 -14.31 -5.91 -13.54
N GLU A 399 -14.91 -5.80 -14.73
CA GLU A 399 -16.24 -5.19 -14.96
C GLU A 399 -17.43 -6.02 -14.48
N LYS A 400 -17.23 -7.31 -14.13
CA LYS A 400 -18.26 -8.14 -13.49
C LYS A 400 -18.13 -8.18 -11.98
N CYS A 401 -16.92 -7.98 -11.44
CA CYS A 401 -16.60 -8.19 -10.04
C CYS A 401 -16.42 -6.91 -9.21
N MET A 402 -16.04 -5.81 -9.86
CA MET A 402 -16.32 -4.50 -9.29
C MET A 402 -17.80 -4.19 -9.52
N CYS A 403 -18.56 -3.85 -8.47
CA CYS A 403 -19.87 -3.22 -8.69
C CYS A 403 -19.68 -1.96 -9.54
N GLN A 404 -20.58 -1.73 -10.51
CA GLN A 404 -20.58 -0.53 -11.34
C GLN A 404 -20.43 0.74 -10.49
N SER A 405 -21.10 0.81 -9.34
CA SER A 405 -21.00 1.90 -8.37
C SER A 405 -19.60 2.21 -7.81
N TYR A 406 -18.67 1.25 -7.78
CA TYR A 406 -17.26 1.47 -7.43
C TYR A 406 -16.42 1.79 -8.67
N ILE A 407 -16.74 1.22 -9.83
CA ILE A 407 -16.14 1.62 -11.13
C ILE A 407 -16.43 3.10 -11.40
N ASP A 408 -17.67 3.54 -11.15
CA ASP A 408 -18.14 4.92 -11.30
C ASP A 408 -17.37 5.92 -10.43
N LEU A 409 -16.65 5.45 -9.40
CA LEU A 409 -15.79 6.23 -8.50
C LEU A 409 -14.28 6.06 -8.83
N LYS A 410 -13.85 4.89 -9.32
CA LYS A 410 -12.47 4.54 -9.72
C LYS A 410 -12.14 5.10 -11.11
N ILE A 411 -11.64 6.33 -11.16
CA ILE A 411 -11.27 6.98 -12.43
C ILE A 411 -10.06 6.29 -13.06
N GLN A 412 -10.05 6.18 -14.39
CA GLN A 412 -8.94 5.68 -15.19
C GLN A 412 -8.67 6.62 -16.36
N PHE A 413 -7.44 7.13 -16.48
CA PHE A 413 -7.00 7.90 -17.64
C PHE A 413 -6.36 6.93 -18.63
N LYS A 414 -7.07 6.58 -19.72
CA LYS A 414 -6.60 5.53 -20.66
C LYS A 414 -5.51 6.00 -21.62
N ASN A 415 -5.45 7.31 -21.90
CA ASN A 415 -4.57 7.90 -22.92
C ASN A 415 -3.64 9.00 -22.38
N ASN A 416 -3.82 9.44 -21.13
CA ASN A 416 -3.09 10.56 -20.53
C ASN A 416 -2.34 10.07 -19.29
N ASP A 417 -1.10 10.54 -19.12
CA ASP A 417 -0.35 10.39 -17.88
C ASP A 417 -0.88 11.39 -16.83
N ILE A 418 -0.80 11.06 -15.54
CA ILE A 418 -1.17 11.96 -14.45
C ILE A 418 -0.27 13.21 -14.45
N CYS A 419 0.97 13.09 -14.90
CA CYS A 419 1.86 14.25 -15.05
C CYS A 419 1.54 15.13 -16.27
N SER A 420 0.90 14.62 -17.32
CA SER A 420 0.66 15.39 -18.57
C SER A 420 -0.48 16.41 -18.47
N PHE A 421 -1.28 16.38 -17.40
CA PHE A 421 -2.37 17.32 -17.17
C PHE A 421 -1.86 18.75 -16.90
N ASN A 422 -2.51 19.74 -17.53
CA ASN A 422 -2.20 21.17 -17.49
C ASN A 422 -3.38 22.01 -16.94
N ALA A 423 -3.11 22.77 -15.88
CA ALA A 423 -4.08 23.59 -15.13
C ALA A 423 -4.59 24.84 -15.87
N GLN A 424 -4.15 25.09 -17.10
CA GLN A 424 -4.67 26.16 -17.97
C GLN A 424 -5.61 25.63 -19.07
N THR A 425 -5.67 24.31 -19.29
CA THR A 425 -6.45 23.69 -20.38
C THR A 425 -7.48 22.67 -19.92
N ASP A 426 -7.21 21.92 -18.85
CA ASP A 426 -8.00 20.73 -18.52
C ASP A 426 -8.98 20.95 -17.35
N THR A 427 -9.07 22.18 -16.83
CA THR A 427 -9.89 22.56 -15.67
C THR A 427 -11.10 23.41 -16.06
N VAL A 428 -12.19 23.35 -15.29
CA VAL A 428 -13.46 24.03 -15.65
C VAL A 428 -13.43 25.54 -15.47
N SER A 429 -12.83 26.05 -14.39
CA SER A 429 -12.96 27.48 -14.04
C SER A 429 -12.23 28.39 -15.02
N SER A 430 -12.86 29.53 -15.32
CA SER A 430 -12.32 30.57 -16.21
C SER A 430 -11.37 31.55 -15.51
N ASP A 431 -11.40 31.64 -14.18
CA ASP A 431 -10.42 32.41 -13.40
C ASP A 431 -9.11 31.62 -13.31
N LYS A 432 -8.03 32.20 -13.84
CA LYS A 432 -6.72 31.55 -13.95
C LYS A 432 -5.80 31.83 -12.76
N ARG A 433 -6.29 32.47 -11.69
CA ARG A 433 -5.54 32.76 -10.44
C ARG A 433 -5.36 31.51 -9.58
N PHE A 434 -4.70 30.51 -10.14
CA PHE A 434 -4.75 29.12 -9.68
C PHE A 434 -4.29 28.93 -8.23
N CYS A 435 -3.01 29.22 -7.92
CA CYS A 435 -2.46 29.22 -6.56
C CYS A 435 -1.24 30.16 -6.45
N LEU A 436 -1.20 30.96 -5.39
CA LEU A 436 -0.15 31.94 -5.10
C LEU A 436 1.16 31.31 -4.60
N GLU A 437 2.29 32.01 -4.78
CA GLU A 437 3.57 31.59 -4.22
C GLU A 437 3.59 31.67 -2.68
N LYS A 438 4.40 30.82 -2.05
CA LYS A 438 4.38 30.62 -0.60
C LYS A 438 5.15 31.74 0.13
N LYS A 439 4.48 32.84 0.49
CA LYS A 439 5.01 33.97 1.29
C LYS A 439 6.01 33.51 2.37
N GLU A 440 7.14 34.20 2.53
CA GLU A 440 8.30 33.68 3.27
C GLU A 440 8.00 33.28 4.73
N PHE A 441 7.32 34.13 5.49
CA PHE A 441 6.96 33.87 6.88
C PHE A 441 5.49 34.22 7.15
N LYS A 442 4.84 33.40 7.97
CA LYS A 442 3.62 33.70 8.72
C LYS A 442 3.73 33.01 10.09
N PRO A 443 3.11 33.53 11.16
CA PRO A 443 3.00 32.84 12.44
C PRO A 443 2.02 31.67 12.34
N TRP A 444 1.99 30.81 13.37
CA TRP A 444 0.88 29.86 13.54
C TRP A 444 -0.36 30.64 14.00
N GLN A 445 -1.50 30.36 13.39
CA GLN A 445 -2.75 31.09 13.62
C GLN A 445 -3.64 30.31 14.58
N CYS A 446 -4.06 30.95 15.67
CA CYS A 446 -4.75 30.33 16.81
C CYS A 446 -5.89 31.24 17.33
N ASP A 447 -6.67 30.74 18.30
CA ASP A 447 -7.81 31.45 18.95
C ASP A 447 -7.46 32.82 19.57
N LYS A 448 -6.17 33.12 19.75
CA LYS A 448 -5.65 34.35 20.40
C LYS A 448 -5.03 35.35 19.41
N ASN A 449 -5.05 35.06 18.11
CA ASN A 449 -4.51 35.91 17.04
C ASN A 449 -5.32 35.78 15.73
N SER A 450 -6.63 35.81 15.85
CA SER A 450 -7.57 35.99 14.73
C SER A 450 -8.78 36.79 15.23
N PHE A 451 -9.27 37.72 14.41
CA PHE A 451 -10.51 38.48 14.70
C PHE A 451 -11.76 37.63 14.44
N GLU A 452 -11.67 36.64 13.55
CA GLU A 452 -12.73 35.68 13.22
C GLU A 452 -12.35 34.25 13.63
N THR A 453 -13.34 33.40 13.92
CA THR A 453 -13.13 32.00 14.29
C THR A 453 -12.88 31.10 13.06
N VAL A 454 -11.80 31.39 12.31
CA VAL A 454 -11.40 30.69 11.06
C VAL A 454 -10.84 29.28 11.28
N HIS A 455 -10.97 28.70 12.48
CA HIS A 455 -10.65 27.31 12.76
C HIS A 455 -11.38 26.80 14.01
N HIS A 456 -11.29 25.49 14.27
CA HIS A 456 -11.84 24.90 15.48
C HIS A 456 -11.10 25.38 16.75
N LYS A 457 -11.85 25.59 17.84
CA LYS A 457 -11.32 26.05 19.13
C LYS A 457 -10.20 25.14 19.66
N GLY A 458 -9.12 25.76 20.11
CA GLY A 458 -7.91 25.11 20.65
C GLY A 458 -6.97 24.52 19.59
N VAL A 459 -7.26 24.71 18.30
CA VAL A 459 -6.36 24.36 17.20
C VAL A 459 -5.43 25.55 16.91
N CYS A 460 -4.23 25.26 16.42
CA CYS A 460 -3.40 26.25 15.74
C CYS A 460 -3.08 25.72 14.33
N VAL A 461 -3.20 26.58 13.32
CA VAL A 461 -3.07 26.18 11.91
C VAL A 461 -1.71 26.60 11.36
N SER A 462 -1.06 25.65 10.67
CA SER A 462 0.30 25.83 10.16
C SER A 462 0.36 26.89 9.03
N PRO A 463 1.47 27.64 8.90
CA PRO A 463 1.69 28.56 7.78
C PRO A 463 1.54 27.91 6.39
N ARG A 464 1.84 26.60 6.29
CA ARG A 464 1.58 25.78 5.09
C ARG A 464 0.07 25.65 4.80
N ARG A 465 -0.76 25.32 5.80
CA ARG A 465 -2.22 25.16 5.61
C ARG A 465 -2.92 26.51 5.39
N GLN A 466 -2.42 27.60 5.98
CA GLN A 466 -2.86 28.96 5.67
C GLN A 466 -2.56 29.30 4.19
N GLY A 467 -1.35 29.02 3.70
CA GLY A 467 -0.95 29.22 2.30
C GLY A 467 -1.28 28.04 1.37
N PHE A 468 -2.31 27.24 1.64
CA PHE A 468 -2.57 25.97 0.95
C PHE A 468 -3.16 26.16 -0.45
N CYS A 469 -2.70 25.38 -1.42
CA CYS A 469 -3.21 25.43 -2.79
C CYS A 469 -4.55 24.70 -2.94
N LEU A 470 -5.66 25.42 -2.80
CA LEU A 470 -7.01 24.89 -3.07
C LEU A 470 -7.32 24.79 -4.58
N GLY A 471 -6.58 25.53 -5.42
CA GLY A 471 -6.79 25.59 -6.86
C GLY A 471 -8.17 26.09 -7.25
N ASN A 472 -8.61 25.72 -8.45
CA ASN A 472 -9.87 26.14 -9.04
C ASN A 472 -11.12 25.74 -8.25
N LEU A 473 -11.04 24.77 -7.31
CA LEU A 473 -12.15 24.42 -6.42
C LEU A 473 -12.69 25.64 -5.64
N ASN A 474 -11.83 26.62 -5.35
CA ASN A 474 -12.20 27.88 -4.69
C ASN A 474 -12.83 28.90 -5.67
N TYR A 475 -12.58 28.76 -6.97
CA TYR A 475 -13.01 29.70 -8.01
C TYR A 475 -14.23 29.22 -8.80
N LEU A 476 -14.61 27.94 -8.70
CA LEU A 476 -15.86 27.41 -9.28
C LEU A 476 -17.07 28.28 -8.92
N LEU A 477 -17.78 28.70 -9.95
CA LEU A 477 -19.10 29.33 -9.90
C LEU A 477 -20.22 28.27 -9.83
N ASN A 478 -21.45 28.71 -9.55
CA ASN A 478 -22.61 27.82 -9.51
C ASN A 478 -22.82 27.05 -10.82
N ASP A 479 -22.55 27.69 -11.97
CA ASP A 479 -22.68 27.07 -13.29
C ASP A 479 -21.52 26.11 -13.59
N ASP A 480 -20.28 26.49 -13.24
CA ASP A 480 -19.10 25.61 -13.36
C ASP A 480 -19.33 24.28 -12.64
N ILE A 481 -19.91 24.32 -11.43
CA ILE A 481 -20.19 23.15 -10.59
C ILE A 481 -20.93 22.07 -11.36
N TYR A 482 -21.89 22.40 -12.23
CA TYR A 482 -22.66 21.41 -13.00
C TYR A 482 -21.80 20.58 -13.96
N ASN A 483 -20.75 21.19 -14.52
CA ASN A 483 -19.82 20.56 -15.46
C ASN A 483 -18.78 19.66 -14.77
N VAL A 484 -18.56 19.83 -13.46
CA VAL A 484 -17.58 19.03 -12.69
C VAL A 484 -18.11 17.61 -12.42
N HIS A 485 -18.08 16.74 -13.43
CA HIS A 485 -18.34 15.30 -13.30
C HIS A 485 -17.19 14.56 -12.58
N ASN A 486 -17.31 13.24 -12.35
CA ASN A 486 -16.34 12.50 -11.53
C ASN A 486 -14.87 12.64 -12.01
N SER A 487 -14.63 12.41 -13.30
CA SER A 487 -13.29 12.61 -13.91
C SER A 487 -12.76 14.01 -13.66
N GLN A 488 -13.62 15.03 -13.84
CA GLN A 488 -13.28 16.43 -13.70
C GLN A 488 -12.98 16.82 -12.24
N LEU A 489 -13.76 16.31 -11.28
CA LEU A 489 -13.52 16.50 -9.85
C LEU A 489 -12.10 16.05 -9.45
N LEU A 490 -11.67 14.89 -9.97
CA LEU A 490 -10.29 14.46 -9.77
C LEU A 490 -9.30 15.39 -10.46
N ILE A 491 -9.58 15.84 -11.69
CA ILE A 491 -8.71 16.76 -12.43
C ILE A 491 -8.44 18.02 -11.60
N GLU A 492 -9.48 18.71 -11.09
CA GLU A 492 -9.28 19.90 -10.22
C GLU A 492 -8.39 19.59 -8.99
N ILE A 493 -8.54 18.42 -8.37
CA ILE A 493 -7.77 18.00 -7.19
C ILE A 493 -6.31 17.62 -7.54
N ILE A 494 -6.06 16.93 -8.66
CA ILE A 494 -4.69 16.60 -9.09
C ILE A 494 -3.94 17.84 -9.55
N MET A 495 -4.60 18.83 -10.16
CA MET A 495 -3.98 20.11 -10.51
C MET A 495 -3.60 20.92 -9.28
N ALA A 496 -4.51 21.03 -8.30
CA ALA A 496 -4.25 21.74 -7.05
C ALA A 496 -3.05 21.11 -6.31
N SER A 497 -3.07 19.79 -6.14
CA SER A 497 -1.99 19.06 -5.48
C SER A 497 -0.66 19.08 -6.27
N LYS A 498 -0.69 19.06 -7.61
CA LYS A 498 0.49 19.25 -8.47
C LYS A 498 1.15 20.60 -8.20
N GLN A 499 0.38 21.68 -8.19
CA GLN A 499 0.89 23.02 -7.89
C GLN A 499 1.32 23.17 -6.43
N GLU A 500 0.64 22.54 -5.46
CA GLU A 500 1.08 22.47 -4.06
C GLU A 500 2.47 21.83 -3.93
N GLY A 501 2.67 20.64 -4.52
CA GLY A 501 3.95 19.95 -4.52
C GLY A 501 5.08 20.79 -5.11
N LYS A 502 4.81 21.43 -6.26
CA LYS A 502 5.72 22.35 -6.96
C LYS A 502 6.12 23.54 -6.10
N LEU A 503 5.15 24.23 -5.50
CA LEU A 503 5.38 25.43 -4.71
C LEU A 503 6.04 25.14 -3.35
N LEU A 504 5.68 24.03 -2.69
CA LEU A 504 6.36 23.58 -1.47
C LEU A 504 7.80 23.17 -1.74
N TRP A 505 8.08 22.51 -2.88
CA TRP A 505 9.44 22.13 -3.23
C TRP A 505 10.30 23.32 -3.66
N LYS A 506 9.74 24.30 -4.40
CA LYS A 506 10.41 25.59 -4.65
C LYS A 506 10.90 26.25 -3.36
N LYS A 507 10.06 26.29 -2.32
CA LYS A 507 10.38 26.98 -1.06
C LYS A 507 11.27 26.18 -0.10
N HIS A 508 11.14 24.85 -0.07
CA HIS A 508 11.75 24.02 0.97
C HIS A 508 12.69 22.93 0.47
N GLY A 509 12.68 22.61 -0.83
CA GLY A 509 13.62 21.66 -1.45
C GLY A 509 14.98 22.32 -1.66
N THR A 510 16.07 21.67 -1.25
CA THR A 510 17.42 22.24 -1.32
C THR A 510 18.40 21.23 -1.94
N ILE A 511 19.72 21.42 -1.75
CA ILE A 511 20.70 20.36 -2.03
C ILE A 511 20.86 19.43 -0.83
N LEU A 512 20.93 20.00 0.37
CA LEU A 512 21.36 19.34 1.61
C LEU A 512 20.22 18.75 2.44
N ASP A 513 19.00 19.29 2.32
CA ASP A 513 17.85 18.91 3.15
C ASP A 513 16.56 18.90 2.32
N ASN A 514 16.15 17.70 1.90
CA ASN A 514 14.86 17.47 1.23
C ASN A 514 13.88 16.66 2.09
N GLN A 515 14.32 16.10 3.23
CA GLN A 515 13.43 15.37 4.13
C GLN A 515 12.39 16.31 4.73
N ASN A 516 12.76 17.56 5.01
CA ASN A 516 11.82 18.59 5.48
C ASN A 516 10.85 19.06 4.39
N ALA A 517 11.27 19.17 3.13
CA ALA A 517 10.37 19.42 2.01
C ALA A 517 9.34 18.28 1.87
N CYS A 518 9.80 17.03 1.91
CA CYS A 518 8.96 15.85 1.91
C CYS A 518 7.98 15.77 3.09
N LYS A 519 8.35 16.26 4.27
CA LYS A 519 7.43 16.36 5.41
C LYS A 519 6.29 17.33 5.13
N TYR A 520 6.59 18.54 4.64
CA TYR A 520 5.54 19.49 4.23
C TYR A 520 4.61 18.93 3.14
N ILE A 521 5.16 18.23 2.15
CA ILE A 521 4.39 17.61 1.06
C ILE A 521 3.47 16.49 1.58
N ASN A 522 3.97 15.60 2.45
CA ASN A 522 3.16 14.58 3.09
C ASN A 522 2.05 15.19 3.97
N ASP A 523 2.35 16.28 4.69
CA ASP A 523 1.36 16.95 5.53
C ASP A 523 0.26 17.65 4.68
N SER A 524 0.60 18.26 3.54
CA SER A 524 -0.40 18.77 2.59
C SER A 524 -1.18 17.67 1.86
N TYR A 525 -0.56 16.52 1.55
CA TYR A 525 -1.25 15.37 0.96
C TYR A 525 -2.40 14.87 1.84
N VAL A 526 -2.20 14.75 3.16
CA VAL A 526 -3.26 14.31 4.08
C VAL A 526 -4.23 15.44 4.45
N ASP A 527 -3.87 16.70 4.27
CA ASP A 527 -4.87 17.78 4.35
C ASP A 527 -5.83 17.78 3.13
N TYR A 528 -5.38 17.42 1.92
CA TYR A 528 -6.31 17.15 0.79
C TYR A 528 -7.32 16.04 1.11
N LYS A 529 -6.91 14.98 1.83
CA LYS A 529 -7.81 13.92 2.30
C LYS A 529 -8.95 14.50 3.13
N ASP A 530 -8.62 15.30 4.14
CA ASP A 530 -9.60 15.82 5.08
C ASP A 530 -10.48 16.92 4.47
N ILE A 531 -9.98 17.69 3.50
CA ILE A 531 -10.79 18.62 2.68
C ILE A 531 -11.80 17.85 1.79
N VAL A 532 -11.37 16.79 1.09
CA VAL A 532 -12.26 15.98 0.24
C VAL A 532 -13.37 15.33 1.07
N ILE A 533 -13.03 14.76 2.22
CA ILE A 533 -13.95 14.03 3.11
C ILE A 533 -14.89 14.96 3.89
N GLY A 534 -14.46 16.19 4.22
CA GLY A 534 -15.16 17.06 5.18
C GLY A 534 -14.82 16.74 6.62
N ASN A 535 -13.52 16.80 6.92
CA ASN A 535 -12.88 16.68 8.23
C ASN A 535 -11.94 17.86 8.56
N ASP A 536 -11.62 18.70 7.57
CA ASP A 536 -10.62 19.77 7.71
C ASP A 536 -11.03 20.78 8.79
N LEU A 537 -10.06 21.24 9.58
CA LEU A 537 -10.26 22.07 10.77
C LEU A 537 -10.01 23.56 10.51
N TRP A 538 -9.67 23.93 9.27
CA TRP A 538 -9.45 25.30 8.82
C TRP A 538 -10.68 25.79 8.06
N ASN A 539 -11.33 26.81 8.62
CA ASN A 539 -12.63 27.33 8.24
C ASN A 539 -12.50 28.81 7.81
N ASP A 540 -11.51 29.14 6.99
CA ASP A 540 -11.51 30.41 6.27
C ASP A 540 -12.59 30.43 5.17
N ASN A 541 -12.92 31.62 4.69
CA ASN A 541 -13.95 31.81 3.66
C ASN A 541 -13.69 30.95 2.41
N ASN A 542 -12.42 30.74 2.03
CA ASN A 542 -12.02 29.90 0.90
C ASN A 542 -12.30 28.41 1.16
N SER A 543 -11.93 27.88 2.34
CA SER A 543 -12.11 26.45 2.65
C SER A 543 -13.57 26.12 2.93
N ILE A 544 -14.35 27.05 3.52
CA ILE A 544 -15.81 26.93 3.61
C ILE A 544 -16.44 26.88 2.21
N LYS A 545 -16.02 27.77 1.29
CA LYS A 545 -16.50 27.77 -0.10
C LYS A 545 -16.16 26.46 -0.82
N VAL A 546 -14.91 26.00 -0.73
CA VAL A 546 -14.47 24.72 -1.29
C VAL A 546 -15.25 23.55 -0.69
N GLN A 547 -15.50 23.55 0.62
CA GLN A 547 -16.24 22.48 1.28
C GLN A 547 -17.68 22.40 0.77
N ASN A 548 -18.34 23.55 0.58
CA ASN A 548 -19.67 23.65 0.01
C ASN A 548 -19.71 23.22 -1.45
N ASN A 549 -18.77 23.70 -2.28
CA ASN A 549 -18.60 23.28 -3.68
C ASN A 549 -18.43 21.76 -3.79
N LEU A 550 -17.53 21.17 -2.99
CA LEU A 550 -17.33 19.72 -2.93
C LEU A 550 -18.61 18.99 -2.49
N ASN A 551 -19.35 19.49 -1.50
CA ASN A 551 -20.61 18.87 -1.07
C ASN A 551 -21.65 18.84 -2.22
N LEU A 552 -21.82 19.95 -2.94
CA LEU A 552 -22.72 20.04 -4.10
C LEU A 552 -22.30 19.11 -5.25
N ILE A 553 -21.01 19.06 -5.57
CA ILE A 553 -20.46 18.18 -6.63
C ILE A 553 -20.67 16.70 -6.27
N PHE A 554 -20.37 16.30 -5.03
CA PHE A 554 -20.54 14.91 -4.58
C PHE A 554 -22.03 14.49 -4.53
N GLU A 555 -22.92 15.35 -4.02
CA GLU A 555 -24.37 15.04 -3.98
C GLU A 555 -24.99 14.99 -5.38
N ARG A 556 -24.63 15.89 -6.31
CA ARG A 556 -25.12 15.78 -7.69
C ARG A 556 -24.59 14.53 -8.39
N ASN A 557 -23.28 14.30 -8.35
CA ASN A 557 -22.66 13.20 -9.10
C ASN A 557 -23.00 11.82 -8.50
N PHE A 558 -23.28 11.72 -7.20
CA PHE A 558 -23.42 10.41 -6.52
C PHE A 558 -24.48 10.32 -5.41
N GLY A 559 -25.22 11.37 -5.05
CA GLY A 559 -26.25 11.33 -3.99
C GLY A 559 -27.36 10.29 -4.28
N TYR A 560 -27.60 9.97 -5.56
CA TYR A 560 -28.48 8.86 -5.93
C TYR A 560 -27.98 7.49 -5.43
N LYS A 561 -26.68 7.32 -5.10
CA LYS A 561 -26.09 6.12 -4.46
C LYS A 561 -26.18 6.12 -2.93
N VAL A 562 -26.61 7.22 -2.30
CA VAL A 562 -26.68 7.40 -0.83
C VAL A 562 -28.11 7.21 -0.30
N GLY A 563 -28.27 6.51 0.83
CA GLY A 563 -29.53 6.41 1.59
C GLY A 563 -29.71 5.10 2.35
N ARG A 564 -30.76 5.02 3.19
CA ARG A 564 -31.02 3.92 4.15
C ARG A 564 -30.97 2.50 3.58
N ASN A 565 -31.35 2.33 2.31
CA ASN A 565 -31.36 1.05 1.58
C ASN A 565 -30.47 1.10 0.32
N LYS A 566 -29.40 1.91 0.31
CA LYS A 566 -28.45 2.03 -0.82
C LYS A 566 -27.03 1.63 -0.39
N LEU A 567 -26.09 1.63 -1.32
CA LEU A 567 -24.71 1.17 -1.10
C LEU A 567 -23.98 1.97 -0.01
N PHE A 568 -24.26 3.27 0.10
CA PHE A 568 -23.70 4.14 1.14
C PHE A 568 -24.83 4.65 2.03
N LYS A 569 -24.68 4.57 3.35
CA LYS A 569 -25.63 5.14 4.31
C LYS A 569 -25.54 6.67 4.29
N THR A 570 -24.34 7.22 4.07
CA THR A 570 -24.07 8.68 4.05
C THR A 570 -23.16 9.11 2.90
N ILE A 571 -23.22 10.39 2.51
CA ILE A 571 -22.29 10.97 1.52
C ILE A 571 -20.83 10.98 2.01
N LYS A 572 -20.61 10.98 3.33
CA LYS A 572 -19.27 10.94 3.93
C LYS A 572 -18.60 9.57 3.77
N GLU A 573 -19.35 8.48 3.87
CA GLU A 573 -18.86 7.13 3.50
C GLU A 573 -18.49 7.05 2.02
N LEU A 574 -19.29 7.66 1.14
CA LEU A 574 -19.03 7.73 -0.30
C LEU A 574 -17.75 8.54 -0.59
N LYS A 575 -17.58 9.69 0.05
CA LYS A 575 -16.34 10.52 -0.03
C LYS A 575 -15.10 9.77 0.47
N ASN A 576 -15.20 9.01 1.55
CA ASN A 576 -14.10 8.15 2.03
C ASN A 576 -13.67 7.15 0.94
N VAL A 577 -14.62 6.44 0.34
CA VAL A 577 -14.36 5.47 -0.74
C VAL A 577 -13.83 6.15 -2.00
N TRP A 578 -14.35 7.33 -2.37
CA TRP A 578 -13.84 8.10 -3.50
C TRP A 578 -12.37 8.50 -3.31
N TRP A 579 -12.01 8.98 -2.11
CA TRP A 579 -10.62 9.28 -1.77
C TRP A 579 -9.76 8.03 -1.91
N ILE A 580 -10.16 6.93 -1.26
CA ILE A 580 -9.47 5.64 -1.29
C ILE A 580 -9.13 5.17 -2.72
N LEU A 581 -10.08 5.28 -3.66
CA LEU A 581 -9.91 4.84 -5.06
C LEU A 581 -9.03 5.78 -5.92
N ASN A 582 -8.72 6.98 -5.44
CA ASN A 582 -8.03 8.02 -6.22
C ASN A 582 -6.79 8.63 -5.53
N ARG A 583 -6.58 8.37 -4.23
CA ARG A 583 -5.50 8.93 -3.39
C ARG A 583 -4.08 8.70 -3.94
N ASN A 584 -3.86 7.59 -4.66
CA ASN A 584 -2.59 7.32 -5.32
C ASN A 584 -2.29 8.34 -6.43
N LYS A 585 -3.31 8.76 -7.19
CA LYS A 585 -3.20 9.74 -8.27
C LYS A 585 -2.92 11.15 -7.72
N VAL A 586 -3.54 11.49 -6.58
CA VAL A 586 -3.31 12.76 -5.85
C VAL A 586 -1.89 12.82 -5.29
N TRP A 587 -1.30 11.69 -4.88
CA TRP A 587 0.12 11.66 -4.51
C TRP A 587 1.05 11.78 -5.72
N GLU A 588 0.71 11.09 -6.81
CA GLU A 588 1.48 11.09 -8.05
C GLU A 588 1.52 12.49 -8.68
N SER A 589 0.40 13.23 -8.69
CA SER A 589 0.37 14.62 -9.14
C SER A 589 1.24 15.55 -8.29
N MET A 590 1.28 15.40 -6.96
CA MET A 590 2.24 16.14 -6.12
C MET A 590 3.69 15.85 -6.53
N ARG A 591 4.01 14.60 -6.88
CA ARG A 591 5.34 14.23 -7.40
C ARG A 591 5.63 14.84 -8.77
N CYS A 592 4.68 14.84 -9.70
CA CYS A 592 4.82 15.55 -10.98
C CYS A 592 5.18 17.04 -10.77
N GLY A 593 4.59 17.68 -9.76
CA GLY A 593 4.90 19.05 -9.37
C GLY A 593 6.32 19.25 -8.85
N ILE A 594 6.88 18.26 -8.13
CA ILE A 594 8.29 18.25 -7.70
C ILE A 594 9.21 18.08 -8.92
N ASP A 595 8.92 17.09 -9.78
CA ASP A 595 9.73 16.75 -10.94
C ASP A 595 9.75 17.90 -12.00
N GLU A 596 8.73 18.78 -12.03
CA GLU A 596 8.72 20.02 -12.82
C GLU A 596 9.73 21.09 -12.34
N VAL A 597 10.22 21.03 -11.11
CA VAL A 597 11.18 22.02 -10.54
C VAL A 597 12.48 21.39 -10.03
N ASP A 598 12.59 20.06 -10.01
CA ASP A 598 13.79 19.35 -9.58
C ASP A 598 14.29 18.38 -10.65
N GLN A 599 15.18 18.88 -11.51
CA GLN A 599 15.82 18.11 -12.59
C GLN A 599 16.59 16.87 -12.09
N ARG A 600 16.87 16.75 -10.77
CA ARG A 600 17.52 15.59 -10.16
C ARG A 600 16.56 14.41 -9.94
N ARG A 601 15.24 14.60 -10.15
CA ARG A 601 14.18 13.60 -9.92
C ARG A 601 14.25 12.94 -8.53
N LYS A 602 14.54 13.75 -7.50
CA LYS A 602 14.69 13.26 -6.13
C LYS A 602 13.34 12.76 -5.62
N THR A 603 13.27 11.47 -5.33
CA THR A 603 12.02 10.81 -4.91
C THR A 603 11.56 11.27 -3.53
N CYS A 604 10.27 11.57 -3.44
CA CYS A 604 9.57 11.72 -2.18
C CYS A 604 8.70 10.48 -1.92
N GLU A 605 8.77 9.93 -0.72
CA GLU A 605 7.99 8.76 -0.30
C GLU A 605 6.74 9.18 0.49
N ARG A 606 5.67 8.40 0.37
CA ARG A 606 4.37 8.66 1.00
C ARG A 606 4.25 7.95 2.34
N ILE A 607 3.98 8.71 3.38
CA ILE A 607 3.82 8.24 4.76
C ILE A 607 2.33 7.93 4.97
N ASP A 608 1.91 6.71 4.63
CA ASP A 608 0.51 6.27 4.69
C ASP A 608 -0.07 6.34 6.11
N GLU A 609 0.75 6.19 7.14
CA GLU A 609 0.33 6.17 8.55
C GLU A 609 -0.26 7.52 8.99
N LEU A 610 0.14 8.62 8.33
CA LEU A 610 -0.44 9.95 8.57
C LEU A 610 -1.93 9.98 8.19
N GLU A 611 -2.37 9.20 7.20
CA GLU A 611 -3.79 9.12 6.81
C GLU A 611 -4.70 8.57 7.91
N ASN A 612 -4.14 7.88 8.92
CA ASN A 612 -4.87 7.32 10.05
C ASN A 612 -4.81 8.21 11.30
N MET A 613 -4.03 9.29 11.28
CA MET A 613 -3.93 10.25 12.38
C MET A 613 -4.90 11.43 12.18
N PRO A 614 -5.78 11.75 13.16
CA PRO A 614 -6.69 12.89 13.04
C PRO A 614 -5.93 14.21 12.94
N GLN A 615 -6.43 15.13 12.10
CA GLN A 615 -5.68 16.31 11.64
C GLN A 615 -5.07 17.16 12.75
N PHE A 616 -5.77 17.40 13.86
CA PHE A 616 -5.23 18.12 15.01
C PHE A 616 -3.90 17.51 15.53
N PHE A 617 -3.82 16.18 15.64
CA PHE A 617 -2.60 15.51 16.10
C PHE A 617 -1.48 15.59 15.04
N ARG A 618 -1.83 15.59 13.75
CA ARG A 618 -0.87 15.83 12.65
C ARG A 618 -0.30 17.24 12.68
N TRP A 619 -1.16 18.25 12.84
CA TRP A 619 -0.73 19.66 12.92
C TRP A 619 0.09 19.93 14.20
N PHE A 620 -0.25 19.33 15.35
CA PHE A 620 0.52 19.53 16.58
C PHE A 620 1.90 18.82 16.55
N SER A 621 1.99 17.64 15.93
CA SER A 621 3.28 16.98 15.67
C SER A 621 4.10 17.68 14.58
N GLN A 622 3.44 18.24 13.55
CA GLN A 622 4.05 19.14 12.57
C GLN A 622 4.62 20.41 13.25
N TRP A 623 3.87 21.02 14.19
CA TRP A 623 4.33 22.16 14.98
C TRP A 623 5.63 21.84 15.71
N ALA A 624 5.70 20.71 16.41
CA ALA A 624 6.91 20.31 17.12
C ALA A 624 8.08 20.10 16.15
N HIS A 625 7.88 19.31 15.09
CA HIS A 625 8.91 19.00 14.10
C HIS A 625 9.60 20.26 13.55
N PHE A 626 8.83 21.31 13.22
CA PHE A 626 9.38 22.57 12.73
C PHE A 626 9.92 23.46 13.85
N PHE A 627 9.28 23.53 15.03
CA PHE A 627 9.81 24.25 16.19
C PHE A 627 11.23 23.78 16.56
N CYS A 628 11.48 22.47 16.58
CA CYS A 628 12.78 21.90 16.96
C CYS A 628 13.89 22.27 15.95
N LYS A 629 13.56 22.41 14.66
CA LYS A 629 14.49 22.84 13.61
C LYS A 629 14.71 24.36 13.62
N GLU A 630 13.65 25.13 13.75
CA GLU A 630 13.71 26.60 13.83
C GLU A 630 14.49 27.04 15.08
N LYS A 631 14.35 26.31 16.20
CA LYS A 631 15.15 26.50 17.42
C LYS A 631 16.66 26.46 17.12
N GLU A 632 17.13 25.38 16.49
CA GLU A 632 18.55 25.20 16.18
C GLU A 632 19.09 26.34 15.29
N TYR A 633 18.30 26.76 14.29
CA TYR A 633 18.62 27.91 13.45
C TYR A 633 18.74 29.22 14.23
N TRP A 634 17.83 29.48 15.18
CA TRP A 634 17.89 30.68 16.03
C TRP A 634 19.06 30.63 17.02
N GLU A 635 19.34 29.48 17.63
CA GLU A 635 20.50 29.29 18.51
C GLU A 635 21.82 29.52 17.77
N LEU A 636 21.93 29.04 16.51
CA LEU A 636 23.08 29.30 15.66
C LEU A 636 23.20 30.80 15.31
N LYS A 637 22.13 31.43 14.81
CA LYS A 637 22.11 32.87 14.48
C LYS A 637 22.45 33.76 15.68
N LEU A 638 21.92 33.43 16.85
CA LEU A 638 22.16 34.17 18.08
C LEU A 638 23.62 34.05 18.52
N ASN A 639 24.21 32.85 18.49
CA ASN A 639 25.61 32.69 18.84
C ASN A 639 26.54 33.39 17.83
N ASP A 640 26.26 33.30 16.53
CA ASP A 640 27.03 33.93 15.44
C ASP A 640 26.96 35.47 15.43
N LYS A 641 25.78 36.08 15.66
CA LYS A 641 25.60 37.55 15.58
C LYS A 641 25.60 38.29 16.91
N CYS A 642 25.46 37.61 18.04
CA CYS A 642 25.42 38.25 19.37
C CYS A 642 26.59 37.85 20.30
N THR A 643 27.61 37.14 19.83
CA THR A 643 28.78 36.75 20.66
C THR A 643 30.08 37.31 20.08
N GLY A 644 30.84 38.04 20.87
CA GLY A 644 32.16 38.53 20.50
C GLY A 644 33.27 37.50 20.71
N ASN A 645 34.44 37.73 20.13
CA ASN A 645 35.62 36.84 20.20
C ASN A 645 36.10 36.52 21.63
N ASN A 646 35.65 37.28 22.64
CA ASN A 646 35.94 37.08 24.06
C ASN A 646 34.75 36.48 24.86
N GLY A 647 33.75 35.93 24.16
CA GLY A 647 32.55 35.32 24.74
C GLY A 647 31.48 36.29 25.25
N LYS A 648 31.75 37.60 25.27
CA LYS A 648 30.79 38.63 25.72
C LYS A 648 29.66 38.83 24.71
N SER A 649 28.49 39.25 25.21
CA SER A 649 27.37 39.67 24.37
C SER A 649 27.72 40.90 23.53
N LEU A 650 27.29 40.91 22.27
CA LEU A 650 27.32 42.06 21.35
C LEU A 650 25.96 42.77 21.26
N CYS A 651 25.11 42.72 22.30
CA CYS A 651 23.73 43.21 22.23
C CYS A 651 23.58 44.67 21.77
N GLN A 652 24.57 45.54 22.00
CA GLN A 652 24.52 46.93 21.53
C GLN A 652 24.74 47.09 20.00
N ASP A 653 25.11 46.03 19.28
CA ASP A 653 25.17 46.04 17.82
C ASP A 653 23.78 45.89 17.19
N LYS A 654 23.46 46.74 16.21
CA LYS A 654 22.14 46.75 15.53
C LYS A 654 21.79 45.40 14.89
N THR A 655 22.77 44.66 14.38
CA THR A 655 22.59 43.32 13.80
C THR A 655 22.13 42.35 14.87
N CYS A 656 22.75 42.39 16.06
CA CYS A 656 22.33 41.59 17.19
C CYS A 656 20.93 42.01 17.68
N GLN A 657 20.64 43.31 17.83
CA GLN A 657 19.30 43.80 18.24
C GLN A 657 18.19 43.31 17.30
N ASN A 658 18.44 43.29 15.99
CA ASN A 658 17.52 42.74 14.99
C ASN A 658 17.36 41.22 15.12
N VAL A 659 18.45 40.46 15.34
CA VAL A 659 18.38 39.01 15.60
C VAL A 659 17.62 38.70 16.90
N CYS A 660 17.88 39.46 17.98
CA CYS A 660 17.17 39.36 19.25
C CYS A 660 15.68 39.63 19.08
N THR A 661 15.29 40.74 18.42
CA THR A 661 13.88 41.09 18.19
C THR A 661 13.14 39.97 17.46
N ASN A 662 13.71 39.46 16.36
CA ASN A 662 13.10 38.40 15.56
C ASN A 662 13.04 37.05 16.29
N MET A 663 14.09 36.68 17.04
CA MET A 663 14.09 35.48 17.87
C MET A 663 13.05 35.57 19.00
N ASN A 664 12.86 36.75 19.58
CA ASN A 664 11.87 36.98 20.64
C ASN A 664 10.44 36.80 20.09
N TYR A 665 10.12 37.40 18.93
CA TYR A 665 8.84 37.23 18.25
C TYR A 665 8.57 35.77 17.86
N TRP A 666 9.57 35.07 17.32
CA TRP A 666 9.47 33.64 17.04
C TRP A 666 9.22 32.82 18.31
N THR A 667 9.96 33.09 19.40
CA THR A 667 9.80 32.36 20.68
C THR A 667 8.41 32.59 21.27
N TYR A 668 7.92 33.83 21.25
CA TYR A 668 6.60 34.22 21.71
C TYR A 668 5.47 33.51 20.94
N THR A 669 5.50 33.58 19.61
CA THR A 669 4.46 32.95 18.76
C THR A 669 4.47 31.41 18.86
N ARG A 670 5.66 30.79 19.00
CA ARG A 670 5.76 29.34 19.20
C ARG A 670 5.28 28.92 20.60
N LYS A 671 5.60 29.68 21.66
CA LYS A 671 5.09 29.42 23.02
C LYS A 671 3.56 29.51 23.08
N LEU A 672 2.99 30.57 22.51
CA LEU A 672 1.53 30.75 22.41
C LEU A 672 0.84 29.56 21.73
N ALA A 673 1.38 29.12 20.58
CA ALA A 673 0.83 27.98 19.84
C ALA A 673 1.00 26.65 20.58
N TYR A 674 2.07 26.47 21.36
CA TYR A 674 2.26 25.30 22.22
C TYR A 674 1.20 25.25 23.34
N GLU A 675 0.99 26.34 24.06
CA GLU A 675 0.05 26.41 25.19
C GLU A 675 -1.40 26.11 24.75
N ILE A 676 -1.85 26.72 23.66
CA ILE A 676 -3.21 26.53 23.12
C ILE A 676 -3.44 25.07 22.70
N GLN A 677 -2.52 24.50 21.92
CA GLN A 677 -2.64 23.11 21.47
C GLN A 677 -2.48 22.10 22.62
N SER A 678 -1.66 22.39 23.63
CA SER A 678 -1.52 21.54 24.82
C SER A 678 -2.83 21.41 25.59
N VAL A 679 -3.55 22.52 25.81
CA VAL A 679 -4.86 22.52 26.48
C VAL A 679 -5.89 21.68 25.70
N LYS A 680 -5.90 21.78 24.36
CA LYS A 680 -6.76 20.94 23.52
C LYS A 680 -6.34 19.46 23.57
N TYR A 681 -5.04 19.19 23.51
CA TYR A 681 -4.50 17.83 23.58
C TYR A 681 -4.88 17.15 24.90
N ASP A 682 -4.69 17.80 26.04
CA ASP A 682 -5.00 17.21 27.35
C ASP A 682 -6.51 16.93 27.55
N LYS A 683 -7.38 17.73 26.92
CA LYS A 683 -8.82 17.48 26.88
C LYS A 683 -9.16 16.27 26.00
N ASP A 684 -8.65 16.24 24.77
CA ASP A 684 -9.12 15.33 23.73
C ASP A 684 -8.37 13.98 23.71
N ARG A 685 -7.15 13.89 24.27
CA ARG A 685 -6.27 12.70 24.17
C ARG A 685 -6.91 11.39 24.60
N LYS A 686 -7.76 11.43 25.62
CA LYS A 686 -8.45 10.25 26.17
C LYS A 686 -9.37 9.55 25.16
N LEU A 687 -9.77 10.25 24.09
CA LEU A 687 -10.63 9.74 23.01
C LEU A 687 -9.85 8.94 21.94
N PHE A 688 -8.52 9.03 21.90
CA PHE A 688 -7.70 8.50 20.82
C PHE A 688 -6.60 7.57 21.35
N SER A 689 -6.57 6.31 20.90
CA SER A 689 -5.60 5.29 21.33
C SER A 689 -4.13 5.72 21.18
N LEU A 690 -3.80 6.49 20.14
CA LEU A 690 -2.46 7.03 19.89
C LEU A 690 -1.95 8.00 20.97
N ALA A 691 -2.85 8.61 21.74
CA ALA A 691 -2.60 9.72 22.67
C ALA A 691 -3.04 9.44 24.12
N LYS A 692 -4.02 8.55 24.33
CA LYS A 692 -4.73 8.31 25.61
C LYS A 692 -3.82 8.30 26.84
N ASP A 693 -2.77 7.48 26.81
CA ASP A 693 -1.91 7.19 27.96
C ASP A 693 -0.58 8.00 27.93
N LYS A 694 -0.50 9.04 27.07
CA LYS A 694 0.67 9.91 26.88
C LYS A 694 0.37 11.34 27.35
N ASN A 695 1.39 12.03 27.85
CA ASN A 695 1.33 13.50 28.02
C ASN A 695 1.83 14.20 26.74
N VAL A 696 1.63 15.52 26.66
CA VAL A 696 2.06 16.35 25.53
C VAL A 696 3.53 16.11 25.15
N THR A 697 4.44 16.17 26.12
CA THR A 697 5.89 16.03 25.87
C THR A 697 6.24 14.65 25.31
N THR A 698 5.66 13.58 25.86
CA THR A 698 5.83 12.20 25.35
C THR A 698 5.31 12.07 23.92
N PHE A 699 4.10 12.57 23.65
CA PHE A 699 3.50 12.50 22.31
C PHE A 699 4.30 13.27 21.26
N LEU A 700 4.74 14.49 21.55
CA LEU A 700 5.54 15.28 20.61
C LEU A 700 6.91 14.64 20.36
N LYS A 701 7.57 14.06 21.38
CA LYS A 701 8.84 13.33 21.21
C LYS A 701 8.72 12.12 20.29
N GLU A 702 7.65 11.34 20.42
CA GLU A 702 7.42 10.15 19.59
C GLU A 702 7.08 10.51 18.14
N ASN A 703 6.34 11.61 17.92
CA ASN A 703 5.77 11.94 16.60
C ASN A 703 6.56 13.01 15.83
N ALA A 704 7.58 13.63 16.44
CA ALA A 704 8.52 14.54 15.79
C ALA A 704 9.97 14.10 16.07
N LYS A 705 10.58 13.38 15.11
CA LYS A 705 11.91 12.74 15.26
C LYS A 705 13.00 13.71 15.73
N ASN A 706 13.00 14.93 15.20
CA ASN A 706 13.95 16.01 15.53
C ASN A 706 13.80 16.55 16.97
N CYS A 707 12.75 16.17 17.68
CA CYS A 707 12.40 16.67 19.02
C CYS A 707 12.65 15.65 20.15
N SER A 708 13.12 14.44 19.83
CA SER A 708 13.32 13.33 20.78
C SER A 708 14.05 13.72 22.08
N ASN A 709 15.06 14.59 21.98
CA ASN A 709 15.84 15.08 23.12
C ASN A 709 15.22 16.28 23.87
N ILE A 710 14.18 16.93 23.33
CA ILE A 710 13.61 18.19 23.87
C ILE A 710 12.58 17.92 24.97
N ASP A 711 12.85 18.45 26.17
CA ASP A 711 11.85 18.51 27.24
C ASP A 711 10.99 19.77 27.09
N PHE A 712 9.82 19.62 26.46
CA PHE A 712 8.87 20.72 26.24
C PHE A 712 8.35 21.35 27.54
N THR A 713 8.52 20.71 28.72
CA THR A 713 8.20 21.33 30.02
C THR A 713 9.21 22.38 30.47
N LYS A 714 10.40 22.45 29.86
CA LYS A 714 11.51 23.36 30.23
C LYS A 714 12.08 24.17 29.05
N ILE A 715 11.70 23.83 27.81
CA ILE A 715 12.36 24.36 26.62
C ILE A 715 12.21 25.88 26.47
N PHE A 716 11.10 26.45 26.90
CA PHE A 716 10.88 27.90 26.85
C PHE A 716 11.68 28.66 27.92
N ASP A 717 11.92 28.06 29.09
CA ASP A 717 12.77 28.63 30.13
C ASP A 717 14.25 28.59 29.72
N GLN A 718 14.66 27.52 29.01
CA GLN A 718 15.99 27.42 28.41
C GLN A 718 16.21 28.48 27.32
N LEU A 719 15.21 28.72 26.47
CA LEU A 719 15.24 29.77 25.45
C LEU A 719 15.23 31.17 26.06
N ASP A 720 14.41 31.43 27.08
CA ASP A 720 14.39 32.71 27.82
C ASP A 720 15.73 32.98 28.52
N LYS A 721 16.34 31.97 29.15
CA LYS A 721 17.68 32.09 29.74
C LYS A 721 18.74 32.42 28.67
N LEU A 722 18.79 31.68 27.57
CA LEU A 722 19.73 31.92 26.47
C LEU A 722 19.53 33.32 25.86
N PHE A 723 18.27 33.75 25.72
CA PHE A 723 17.92 35.08 25.27
C PHE A 723 18.47 36.14 26.22
N LYS A 724 18.26 36.02 27.54
CA LYS A 724 18.79 36.96 28.54
C LYS A 724 20.32 37.01 28.60
N GLU A 725 21.00 35.88 28.37
CA GLU A 725 22.48 35.82 28.31
C GLU A 725 23.08 36.50 27.06
N ARG A 726 22.38 36.48 25.92
CA ARG A 726 22.87 37.03 24.65
C ARG A 726 22.31 38.41 24.29
N CYS A 727 21.07 38.69 24.68
CA CYS A 727 20.30 39.89 24.37
C CYS A 727 20.07 40.79 25.59
N SER A 728 21.02 40.84 26.54
CA SER A 728 20.87 41.49 27.85
C SER A 728 20.59 43.00 27.85
N CYS A 729 20.69 43.67 26.70
CA CYS A 729 20.32 45.07 26.52
C CYS A 729 18.88 45.29 26.01
N MET A 730 18.16 44.22 25.66
CA MET A 730 16.80 44.29 25.13
C MET A 730 15.78 44.29 26.28
N ASP A 731 14.90 45.29 26.31
CA ASP A 731 13.77 45.28 27.24
C ASP A 731 12.71 44.24 26.81
N THR A 732 12.52 43.22 27.65
CA THR A 732 11.56 42.14 27.40
C THR A 732 10.11 42.57 27.49
N GLN A 733 9.76 43.59 28.28
CA GLN A 733 8.39 44.11 28.38
C GLN A 733 8.02 44.87 27.11
N VAL A 734 8.93 45.74 26.63
CA VAL A 734 8.76 46.45 25.35
C VAL A 734 8.66 45.48 24.18
N LEU A 735 9.46 44.41 24.17
CA LEU A 735 9.34 43.35 23.16
C LEU A 735 8.01 42.59 23.26
N GLU A 736 7.49 42.29 24.46
CA GLU A 736 6.22 41.59 24.61
C GLU A 736 5.01 42.41 24.11
N VAL A 737 5.06 43.75 24.24
CA VAL A 737 4.06 44.65 23.63
C VAL A 737 4.17 44.62 22.11
N LYS A 738 5.37 44.84 21.54
CA LYS A 738 5.61 44.80 20.08
C LYS A 738 5.21 43.45 19.46
N ASN A 739 5.47 42.34 20.15
CA ASN A 739 5.06 41.01 19.69
C ASN A 739 3.54 40.86 19.57
N LYS A 740 2.76 41.52 20.44
CA LYS A 740 1.28 41.50 20.36
C LYS A 740 0.78 42.36 19.20
N GLU A 741 1.38 43.52 19.01
CA GLU A 741 1.10 44.42 17.87
C GLU A 741 1.40 43.71 16.55
N MET A 742 2.63 43.19 16.36
CA MET A 742 3.03 42.43 15.17
C MET A 742 2.11 41.24 14.89
N LEU A 743 1.74 40.48 15.93
CA LEU A 743 0.88 39.31 15.76
C LEU A 743 -0.57 39.67 15.36
N SER A 744 -1.02 40.90 15.65
CA SER A 744 -2.30 41.44 15.20
C SER A 744 -2.25 42.07 13.80
N ILE A 745 -1.07 42.47 13.32
CA ILE A 745 -0.84 42.91 11.94
C ILE A 745 -0.75 41.69 11.01
N ASP A 746 -0.03 40.65 11.43
CA ASP A 746 0.08 39.37 10.73
C ASP A 746 -1.28 38.67 10.54
N SER A 747 -2.26 38.92 11.42
CA SER A 747 -3.62 38.38 11.29
C SER A 747 -4.54 39.16 10.35
N ASN A 748 -4.17 40.39 9.97
CA ASN A 748 -5.06 41.33 9.26
C ASN A 748 -4.60 41.64 7.82
N SER A 749 -3.47 41.09 7.37
CA SER A 749 -2.85 41.39 6.07
C SER A 749 -3.43 40.61 4.87
N GLU A 750 -4.73 40.32 4.87
CA GLU A 750 -5.37 39.44 3.87
C GLU A 750 -6.20 40.20 2.81
N ASP A 751 -6.73 41.39 3.12
CA ASP A 751 -7.61 42.17 2.20
C ASP A 751 -6.88 43.20 1.32
N ALA A 752 -5.57 43.40 1.50
CA ALA A 752 -4.83 44.53 0.91
C ALA A 752 -3.79 44.14 -0.15
N THR A 753 -4.25 43.65 -1.31
CA THR A 753 -3.66 43.97 -2.65
C THR A 753 -4.56 43.44 -3.77
N ASP A 754 -5.35 44.32 -4.37
CA ASP A 754 -5.68 44.29 -5.81
C ASP A 754 -5.48 45.73 -6.33
N ILE A 755 -5.09 45.90 -7.59
CA ILE A 755 -4.63 47.12 -8.33
C ILE A 755 -3.13 47.15 -8.71
N SER A 756 -2.92 47.05 -10.03
CA SER A 756 -1.78 47.47 -10.87
C SER A 756 -0.35 46.99 -10.55
N GLU A 757 0.17 46.16 -11.45
CA GLU A 757 1.60 46.04 -11.73
C GLU A 757 2.17 47.34 -12.35
N LYS A 758 3.43 47.67 -12.04
CA LYS A 758 4.38 48.29 -12.99
C LYS A 758 5.83 48.07 -12.55
N ASN A 759 6.73 48.04 -13.51
CA ASN A 759 8.10 47.50 -13.37
C ASN A 759 9.10 48.52 -12.77
N GLY A 760 10.19 48.05 -12.14
CA GLY A 760 11.38 48.89 -11.94
C GLY A 760 12.39 48.49 -10.84
N GLU A 761 13.18 47.43 -11.09
CA GLU A 761 14.56 47.22 -10.56
C GLU A 761 14.83 47.28 -9.03
N GLU A 762 16.10 47.15 -8.65
CA GLU A 762 16.58 46.90 -7.28
C GLU A 762 16.94 48.19 -6.51
N GLU A 763 16.44 48.36 -5.28
CA GLU A 763 17.26 48.74 -4.11
C GLU A 763 16.46 48.59 -2.79
N LEU A 764 17.15 48.30 -1.68
CA LEU A 764 16.52 47.93 -0.40
C LEU A 764 16.71 48.99 0.70
N TYR A 765 15.91 50.05 0.66
CA TYR A 765 15.84 51.12 1.67
C TYR A 765 14.37 51.32 2.11
N VAL A 766 13.97 51.83 3.29
CA VAL A 766 14.49 52.03 4.66
C VAL A 766 13.60 53.14 5.26
N ASN A 767 13.43 53.17 6.59
CA ASN A 767 12.74 54.20 7.39
C ASN A 767 11.22 54.39 7.17
N HIS A 768 10.48 54.29 8.29
CA HIS A 768 9.70 55.43 8.75
C HIS A 768 9.98 55.66 10.24
N ASN A 769 10.39 56.87 10.60
CA ASN A 769 10.64 57.26 11.98
C ASN A 769 10.35 58.76 12.13
N SER A 770 9.13 59.10 12.55
CA SER A 770 8.69 60.49 12.71
C SER A 770 7.53 60.57 13.72
N VAL A 771 7.86 60.85 14.98
CA VAL A 771 6.90 61.26 16.00
C VAL A 771 6.74 62.78 15.93
N SER A 772 5.52 63.27 15.77
CA SER A 772 5.17 64.69 15.94
C SER A 772 4.01 64.84 16.93
N VAL A 773 4.11 65.87 17.78
CA VAL A 773 3.38 66.00 19.06
C VAL A 773 2.20 66.97 18.95
N ALA A 774 1.13 66.70 19.71
CA ALA A 774 -0.04 67.56 20.01
C ALA A 774 -0.92 67.94 18.79
N SER A 775 -2.25 68.00 18.88
CA SER A 775 -3.06 68.58 19.95
C SER A 775 -4.52 68.13 19.81
N GLY A 776 -5.21 67.83 20.91
CA GLY A 776 -6.63 67.45 20.89
C GLY A 776 -7.42 68.29 21.89
N ASN A 777 -8.31 69.17 21.41
CA ASN A 777 -9.13 69.99 22.30
C ASN A 777 -10.39 70.55 21.59
N LYS A 778 -11.53 69.84 21.69
CA LYS A 778 -12.88 70.40 21.97
C LYS A 778 -13.99 69.34 21.92
N GLU A 779 -14.91 69.45 22.87
CA GLU A 779 -16.19 68.76 22.91
C GLU A 779 -17.24 69.51 22.08
N ILE A 780 -18.25 68.79 21.55
CA ILE A 780 -19.62 69.29 21.36
C ILE A 780 -20.58 68.13 21.73
N GLU A 781 -21.72 68.45 22.34
CA GLU A 781 -22.66 67.49 22.95
C GLU A 781 -23.87 67.11 22.08
N LYS A 782 -24.59 66.05 22.52
CA LYS A 782 -26.05 65.79 22.35
C LYS A 782 -26.53 65.44 20.91
N SER A 783 -27.69 64.81 20.72
CA SER A 783 -28.81 64.55 21.65
C SER A 783 -29.29 63.09 21.71
N LYS A 784 -30.28 62.81 22.57
CA LYS A 784 -31.07 61.57 22.63
C LYS A 784 -32.39 61.73 21.86
N ASP A 785 -33.07 60.60 21.56
CA ASP A 785 -34.42 60.21 22.04
C ASP A 785 -34.82 58.88 21.35
N GLU A 786 -35.24 57.84 22.08
CA GLU A 786 -36.63 57.45 22.42
C GLU A 786 -37.55 57.20 21.19
N LYS A 787 -38.34 56.10 21.07
CA LYS A 787 -38.89 55.15 22.07
C LYS A 787 -39.15 53.73 21.48
N GLN A 788 -39.45 52.77 22.37
CA GLN A 788 -39.99 51.41 22.11
C GLN A 788 -41.55 51.45 21.90
N PRO A 789 -42.36 50.36 21.83
CA PRO A 789 -42.10 48.90 22.00
C PRO A 789 -42.87 47.91 21.09
N GLU A 790 -42.61 46.59 21.28
CA GLU A 790 -43.53 45.40 21.21
C GLU A 790 -44.45 45.16 19.96
N LYS A 791 -44.93 43.96 19.61
CA LYS A 791 -45.16 42.70 20.37
C LYS A 791 -45.16 41.43 19.48
N GLU A 792 -45.55 40.30 20.06
CA GLU A 792 -45.49 38.93 19.49
C GLU A 792 -46.69 38.53 18.61
N ALA A 793 -46.48 37.54 17.70
CA ALA A 793 -47.49 36.55 17.30
C ALA A 793 -46.85 35.34 16.57
N LYS A 794 -47.55 34.19 16.51
CA LYS A 794 -47.14 32.97 15.77
C LYS A 794 -48.27 32.43 14.89
N GLN A 795 -47.89 31.84 13.75
CA GLN A 795 -48.53 30.73 13.01
C GLN A 795 -50.04 30.76 12.68
N THR A 796 -50.38 30.48 11.42
CA THR A 796 -51.40 29.45 11.06
C THR A 796 -51.25 29.00 9.60
N ASN A 797 -51.90 27.89 9.23
CA ASN A 797 -51.76 27.21 7.92
C ASN A 797 -52.89 27.57 6.93
N GLY A 798 -52.68 27.31 5.63
CA GLY A 798 -53.74 27.31 4.60
C GLY A 798 -53.40 26.38 3.43
N THR A 799 -54.36 25.56 2.99
CA THR A 799 -54.21 24.54 1.92
C THR A 799 -55.21 24.81 0.79
N LEU A 800 -54.88 24.45 -0.47
CA LEU A 800 -55.84 24.44 -1.59
C LEU A 800 -55.50 23.35 -2.64
N THR A 801 -56.42 23.06 -3.55
CA THR A 801 -56.56 21.72 -4.17
C THR A 801 -56.86 21.70 -5.68
N VAL A 802 -56.20 20.76 -6.38
CA VAL A 802 -56.71 19.84 -7.44
C VAL A 802 -57.76 20.34 -8.47
N ARG A 803 -57.41 20.31 -9.77
CA ARG A 803 -58.19 19.64 -10.85
C ARG A 803 -57.40 19.47 -12.17
N THR A 804 -58.04 18.88 -13.19
CA THR A 804 -57.44 18.09 -14.29
C THR A 804 -57.99 18.43 -15.69
N ASP A 805 -57.54 17.66 -16.70
CA ASP A 805 -58.11 17.46 -18.06
C ASP A 805 -57.68 18.49 -19.15
N LYS A 806 -57.25 18.15 -20.39
CA LYS A 806 -57.46 17.08 -21.42
C LYS A 806 -58.38 17.52 -22.57
N ASP A 807 -58.24 17.11 -23.84
CA ASP A 807 -57.11 16.46 -24.58
C ASP A 807 -56.63 17.47 -25.70
N SER A 808 -56.57 17.32 -27.04
CA SER A 808 -56.61 16.23 -28.04
C SER A 808 -56.06 16.70 -29.44
N ASP A 809 -55.72 15.74 -30.32
CA ASP A 809 -55.78 15.79 -31.82
C ASP A 809 -54.91 16.77 -32.66
N ARG A 810 -54.39 16.42 -33.87
CA ARG A 810 -54.42 15.16 -34.67
C ARG A 810 -53.24 15.02 -35.67
N ASN A 811 -53.01 13.81 -36.22
CA ASN A 811 -51.91 13.42 -37.13
C ASN A 811 -52.30 13.19 -38.61
N LYS A 812 -51.35 13.42 -39.54
CA LYS A 812 -51.13 12.84 -40.92
C LYS A 812 -49.93 13.57 -41.58
N GLY A 813 -49.11 13.06 -42.51
CA GLY A 813 -49.01 11.76 -43.21
C GLY A 813 -47.64 11.64 -43.95
N LYS A 814 -47.43 10.62 -44.80
CA LYS A 814 -46.17 10.33 -45.55
C LYS A 814 -46.09 11.13 -46.90
N ASP A 815 -45.08 11.13 -47.79
CA ASP A 815 -44.24 10.04 -48.36
C ASP A 815 -42.92 10.48 -49.09
N THR A 816 -42.05 9.48 -49.34
CA THR A 816 -40.91 9.24 -50.28
C THR A 816 -40.14 10.31 -51.13
N ALA A 817 -38.83 10.03 -51.30
CA ALA A 817 -37.89 10.34 -52.42
C ALA A 817 -37.29 11.78 -52.52
N THR A 818 -36.11 12.04 -53.13
CA THR A 818 -35.19 11.24 -53.99
C THR A 818 -33.70 11.66 -53.82
N ASP A 819 -32.77 10.99 -54.52
CA ASP A 819 -31.30 11.16 -54.55
C ASP A 819 -30.70 12.57 -54.70
N THR A 820 -29.49 12.77 -54.13
CA THR A 820 -28.28 13.01 -54.97
C THR A 820 -26.96 12.75 -54.22
N LYS A 821 -25.91 12.41 -54.97
CA LYS A 821 -24.51 12.30 -54.49
C LYS A 821 -23.83 13.67 -54.53
N ASN A 822 -22.83 13.90 -53.67
CA ASN A 822 -21.45 14.18 -54.09
C ASN A 822 -20.50 14.40 -52.90
N SER A 823 -19.35 13.72 -52.95
CA SER A 823 -18.07 14.25 -52.49
C SER A 823 -17.21 14.46 -53.75
N PRO A 824 -16.23 15.37 -53.73
CA PRO A 824 -14.89 14.95 -53.32
C PRO A 824 -14.13 15.96 -52.44
N GLU A 825 -13.02 15.47 -51.87
CA GLU A 825 -11.67 16.07 -51.80
C GLU A 825 -11.53 17.60 -52.02
N ASN A 826 -10.71 18.37 -51.28
CA ASN A 826 -9.29 18.07 -51.01
C ASN A 826 -8.65 18.99 -49.92
N LEU A 827 -7.55 18.51 -49.32
CA LEU A 827 -6.39 19.26 -48.80
C LEU A 827 -6.57 20.59 -48.03
N LYS A 828 -6.44 20.52 -46.70
CA LYS A 828 -5.15 20.89 -46.04
C LYS A 828 -5.02 20.30 -44.63
#